data_AF-A0A8B8DR33-F1
#
_entry.id   AF-A0A8B8DR33-F1
#
_cell.length_a   1.000
_cell.length_b   1.000
_cell.length_c   1.000
_cell.angle_alpha   90.00
_cell.angle_beta   90.00
_cell.angle_gamma   90.00
#
_symmetry.space_group_name_H-M   'P 1'
#
loop_
_entity.id
_entity.type
_entity.pdbx_description
1 polymer ?
#
loop_
_entity_poly.entity_id
_entity_poly.type
_entity_poly.pdbx_seq_one_letter_code
_entity_poly.pdbx_strand_id
1 'polypeptide(L)'
;MAVSCAVVPYMDCSEKGTPYSDPDLVILRNVITWCVSREQEQEETRNREDLTVIQASDELLKRELYTEKFTILSGRDKKGAAIALFTARIHQPSLTSHQLVLKALVYQLDAALESIETQRNGLVFIYDMTESKYSNFDYELSKKILNLLKGGYPARLKKVLIVTAPLWFKAPFKILRLFVKEKLRERVYTINLSQLTHHIPQETLPQQLGGQGITNHRAWLQLCSRVALREEPDMNTYFVSCKRPEEGQDSSCRSMSSDTSDNLLHSDIDSEESKETVNEKQNNEDLEKEDSSDEKEVIVEKEDSSNLVPSKRRLDSVGNSDSVKRAAQETNGENSIEDSIDGPRKKRPSSSTSSVLNDTVEDSIHMPEEDGMDLDQLVEYTRHMKRRGLMEEYASIKMEPPAGTFTVSKAKHNLPKNRYSDVLCLDHSRVKLSAQNNDPSSDYINANFVDGYMHKNAYISTQGPLPRTFGDFWRMVWENQVMVIVMTTRAVERGRVKCGQYWPPEEDGEEQHEDFLIINTRMEVYQDYSVTWLFLLNSKTNESRQIYHLQFTSWPDYGTPSSAAAFLEFLFKVRACQEEAVSSLGSEWQGHPLGPPVLVHCSAGIGRTGTFITTDISLRRLDHIQTVNIRDTVRRIRSQRAFSIQMPDQYVFCHFAIIEHGMCEGVVGDVDWTGFDDSDSEMSD
;
A
#
# COMPACT_ATOMS: atom_id res chain seq x y z
N MET A 1 25.89 14.54 25.65
CA MET A 1 27.02 14.75 24.72
C MET A 1 27.21 13.50 23.84
N ALA A 2 26.31 13.28 22.88
CA ALA A 2 26.32 12.11 21.99
C ALA A 2 25.80 12.55 20.60
N VAL A 3 26.25 11.97 19.48
CA VAL A 3 27.07 10.75 19.32
C VAL A 3 28.51 11.08 18.94
N SER A 4 29.46 10.90 19.86
CA SER A 4 30.90 10.94 19.56
C SER A 4 31.42 9.57 19.10
N CYS A 5 30.82 9.00 18.05
CA CYS A 5 31.51 7.99 17.26
C CYS A 5 32.67 8.69 16.55
N ALA A 6 33.89 8.18 16.74
CA ALA A 6 35.09 8.92 16.39
C ALA A 6 35.13 9.30 14.90
N VAL A 7 35.11 10.61 14.62
CA VAL A 7 35.51 11.16 13.32
C VAL A 7 36.99 10.89 13.17
N VAL A 8 37.32 9.77 12.50
CA VAL A 8 38.67 9.57 11.95
C VAL A 8 38.91 10.72 10.97
N PRO A 9 39.96 11.54 11.16
CA PRO A 9 40.19 12.68 10.28
C PRO A 9 40.42 12.21 8.84
N TYR A 10 39.91 12.98 7.90
CA TYR A 10 39.99 12.74 6.45
C TYR A 10 41.42 12.32 6.05
N MET A 11 41.62 11.03 5.75
CA MET A 11 42.83 10.58 5.08
C MET A 11 42.65 10.83 3.58
N ASP A 12 43.47 11.73 3.05
CA ASP A 12 43.48 12.10 1.65
C ASP A 12 44.10 10.99 0.80
N CYS A 13 43.26 10.05 0.36
CA CYS A 13 43.65 8.95 -0.53
C CYS A 13 43.72 9.38 -2.01
N SER A 14 44.13 10.61 -2.30
CA SER A 14 44.32 11.13 -3.67
C SER A 14 45.70 10.86 -4.27
N GLU A 15 46.41 9.81 -3.85
CA GLU A 15 47.62 9.36 -4.58
C GLU A 15 47.83 7.83 -4.62
N LYS A 16 48.08 7.33 -5.84
CA LYS A 16 48.55 5.99 -6.23
C LYS A 16 47.55 4.84 -5.98
N GLY A 17 47.04 4.26 -7.07
CA GLY A 17 45.96 3.29 -7.03
C GLY A 17 46.37 1.85 -6.67
N THR A 18 45.61 1.25 -5.75
CA THR A 18 45.49 -0.21 -5.57
C THR A 18 44.02 -0.56 -5.37
N PRO A 19 43.42 -1.49 -6.15
CA PRO A 19 42.04 -1.88 -5.96
C PRO A 19 41.94 -2.90 -4.80
N TYR A 20 41.40 -2.47 -3.65
CA TYR A 20 41.03 -3.39 -2.57
C TYR A 20 39.61 -3.11 -2.08
N SER A 21 38.71 -4.04 -2.41
CA SER A 21 37.42 -4.23 -1.76
C SER A 21 37.65 -4.86 -0.38
N ASP A 22 37.92 -4.04 0.63
CA ASP A 22 37.97 -4.46 2.02
C ASP A 22 36.54 -4.51 2.60
N PRO A 23 36.02 -5.70 2.99
CA PRO A 23 34.67 -5.82 3.54
C PRO A 23 34.44 -4.96 4.79
N ASP A 24 35.45 -4.80 5.65
CA ASP A 24 35.29 -4.08 6.91
C ASP A 24 35.20 -2.56 6.66
N LEU A 25 35.87 -2.03 5.63
CA LEU A 25 35.70 -0.64 5.21
C LEU A 25 34.34 -0.39 4.55
N VAL A 26 33.80 -1.36 3.80
CA VAL A 26 32.43 -1.27 3.26
C VAL A 26 31.40 -1.31 4.38
N ILE A 27 31.54 -2.23 5.35
CA ILE A 27 30.69 -2.28 6.54
C ILE A 27 30.77 -0.97 7.34
N LEU A 28 31.98 -0.43 7.56
CA LEU A 28 32.15 0.83 8.29
C LEU A 28 31.51 2.01 7.54
N ARG A 29 31.69 2.11 6.22
CA ARG A 29 31.03 3.11 5.37
C ARG A 29 29.50 3.00 5.44
N ASN A 30 28.97 1.78 5.38
CA ASN A 30 27.53 1.54 5.41
C ASN A 30 26.94 1.85 6.80
N VAL A 31 27.65 1.53 7.88
CA VAL A 31 27.28 1.93 9.26
C VAL A 31 27.31 3.45 9.43
N ILE A 32 28.34 4.14 8.92
CA ILE A 32 28.41 5.61 8.95
C ILE A 32 27.26 6.22 8.16
N THR A 33 26.99 5.74 6.94
CA THR A 33 25.91 6.23 6.07
C THR A 33 24.53 6.01 6.72
N TRP A 34 24.32 4.85 7.35
CA TRP A 34 23.12 4.54 8.12
C TRP A 34 22.95 5.42 9.37
N CYS A 35 24.05 5.74 10.07
CA CYS A 35 24.03 6.67 11.20
C CYS A 35 23.67 8.09 10.75
N VAL A 36 24.26 8.60 9.66
CA VAL A 36 23.95 9.93 9.10
C VAL A 36 22.51 10.00 8.60
N SER A 37 22.03 8.98 7.89
CA SER A 37 20.63 8.88 7.47
C SER A 37 19.65 8.86 8.66
N ARG A 38 20.03 8.20 9.77
CA ARG A 38 19.26 8.22 11.02
C ARG A 38 19.23 9.57 11.71
N GLU A 39 20.37 10.26 11.72
CA GLU A 39 20.49 11.61 12.25
C GLU A 39 19.63 12.59 11.44
N GLN A 40 19.57 12.42 10.11
CA GLN A 40 18.67 13.16 9.22
C GLN A 40 17.18 12.84 9.46
N GLU A 41 16.76 11.56 9.52
CA GLU A 41 15.37 11.15 9.83
C GLU A 41 14.86 11.75 11.16
N GLN A 42 15.77 11.88 12.14
CA GLN A 42 15.54 12.51 13.43
C GLN A 42 15.47 14.03 13.36
N GLU A 43 16.40 14.68 12.67
CA GLU A 43 16.45 16.13 12.52
C GLU A 43 15.23 16.64 11.71
N GLU A 44 14.84 15.96 10.64
CA GLU A 44 13.59 16.22 9.90
C GLU A 44 12.35 16.05 10.80
N THR A 45 12.30 14.99 11.61
CA THR A 45 11.18 14.75 12.51
C THR A 45 11.09 15.81 13.61
N ARG A 46 12.23 16.32 14.10
CA ARG A 46 12.28 17.46 15.02
C ARG A 46 11.86 18.76 14.35
N ASN A 47 12.30 19.04 13.13
CA ASN A 47 11.92 20.25 12.39
C ASN A 47 10.41 20.27 12.04
N ARG A 48 9.86 19.16 11.54
CA ARG A 48 8.44 19.05 11.14
C ARG A 48 7.45 19.25 12.29
N GLU A 49 7.86 18.94 13.52
CA GLU A 49 7.03 19.07 14.72
C GLU A 49 7.41 20.30 15.59
N ASP A 50 8.34 21.15 15.11
CA ASP A 50 9.02 22.23 15.86
C ASP A 50 9.45 21.76 17.26
N LEU A 51 10.43 20.85 17.31
CA LEU A 51 11.01 20.25 18.52
C LEU A 51 12.53 20.48 18.63
N THR A 52 13.11 21.33 17.76
CA THR A 52 14.55 21.65 17.76
C THR A 52 14.96 22.59 18.90
N VAL A 53 14.05 23.47 19.34
CA VAL A 53 14.27 24.39 20.47
C VAL A 53 13.26 24.12 21.57
N ILE A 54 13.73 23.52 22.67
CA ILE A 54 12.92 23.18 23.85
C ILE A 54 13.39 24.00 25.05
N GLN A 55 12.69 25.10 25.34
CA GLN A 55 13.01 25.98 26.46
C GLN A 55 12.22 25.57 27.72
N ALA A 56 12.87 24.92 28.68
CA ALA A 56 12.25 24.51 29.96
C ALA A 56 11.75 25.67 30.84
N SER A 57 12.11 26.92 30.49
CA SER A 57 11.62 28.16 31.08
C SER A 57 10.23 28.60 30.56
N ASP A 58 9.70 27.96 29.52
CA ASP A 58 8.33 28.18 29.05
C ASP A 58 7.34 27.64 30.09
N GLU A 59 6.50 28.52 30.66
CA GLU A 59 5.53 28.17 31.70
C GLU A 59 4.44 27.18 31.21
N LEU A 60 4.13 27.14 29.91
CA LEU A 60 3.22 26.13 29.35
C LEU A 60 3.89 24.76 29.31
N LEU A 61 5.15 24.69 28.85
CA LEU A 61 5.91 23.44 28.81
C LEU A 61 6.16 22.91 30.22
N LYS A 62 6.54 23.81 31.13
CA LYS A 62 6.71 23.55 32.57
C LYS A 62 5.41 23.03 33.20
N ARG A 63 4.24 23.62 32.87
CA ARG A 63 2.92 23.13 33.30
C ARG A 63 2.61 21.73 32.76
N GLU A 64 2.93 21.46 31.50
CA GLU A 64 2.73 20.16 30.86
C GLU A 64 3.60 19.06 31.49
N LEU A 65 4.89 19.36 31.76
CA LEU A 65 5.81 18.50 32.50
C LEU A 65 5.26 18.19 33.90
N TYR A 66 4.87 19.21 34.68
CA TYR A 66 4.34 19.05 36.04
C TYR A 66 2.97 18.36 36.15
N THR A 67 2.35 17.92 35.05
CA THR A 67 1.18 17.02 35.14
C THR A 67 1.55 15.56 35.46
N GLU A 68 2.84 15.20 35.36
CA GLU A 68 3.36 13.84 35.53
C GLU A 68 2.76 12.79 34.56
N LYS A 69 2.02 13.22 33.51
CA LYS A 69 1.39 12.31 32.54
C LYS A 69 2.40 11.51 31.69
N PHE A 70 3.64 11.97 31.64
CA PHE A 70 4.77 11.25 31.08
C PHE A 70 6.00 11.36 32.00
N THR A 71 6.64 10.23 32.30
CA THR A 71 7.87 10.16 33.10
C THR A 71 8.77 9.02 32.66
N ILE A 72 10.07 9.11 32.96
CA ILE A 72 10.97 7.94 32.96
C ILE A 72 11.05 7.40 34.38
N LEU A 73 10.93 6.08 34.54
CA LEU A 73 11.03 5.43 35.85
C LEU A 73 12.50 5.30 36.29
N SER A 74 12.70 5.24 37.61
CA SER A 74 14.00 5.08 38.26
C SER A 74 14.60 3.67 38.10
N GLY A 75 13.80 2.68 37.70
CA GLY A 75 14.23 1.31 37.42
C GLY A 75 14.26 0.94 35.94
N ARG A 76 14.77 -0.26 35.65
CA ARG A 76 14.95 -0.81 34.29
C ARG A 76 14.16 -2.11 34.09
N ASP A 77 13.95 -2.51 32.84
CA ASP A 77 13.40 -3.83 32.52
C ASP A 77 14.42 -4.96 32.80
N LYS A 78 13.99 -6.22 32.69
CA LYS A 78 14.83 -7.43 32.89
C LYS A 78 16.00 -7.56 31.90
N LYS A 79 16.16 -6.64 30.95
CA LYS A 79 17.24 -6.55 29.96
C LYS A 79 17.97 -5.19 30.01
N GLY A 80 17.76 -4.40 31.05
CA GLY A 80 18.43 -3.11 31.28
C GLY A 80 17.87 -1.93 30.46
N ALA A 81 16.74 -2.10 29.75
CA ALA A 81 16.10 -1.00 29.03
C ALA A 81 15.49 -0.01 30.03
N ALA A 82 15.57 1.29 29.75
CA ALA A 82 14.87 2.28 30.58
C ALA A 82 13.36 2.23 30.30
N ILE A 83 12.56 2.51 31.33
CA ILE A 83 11.09 2.40 31.25
C ILE A 83 10.49 3.80 31.16
N ALA A 84 9.89 4.11 30.01
CA ALA A 84 9.12 5.31 29.78
C ALA A 84 7.63 5.02 30.07
N LEU A 85 7.00 5.79 30.95
CA LEU A 85 5.60 5.63 31.34
C LEU A 85 4.77 6.83 30.88
N PHE A 86 3.68 6.57 30.16
CA PHE A 86 2.64 7.54 29.83
C PHE A 86 1.31 7.10 30.46
N THR A 87 0.67 8.00 31.22
CA THR A 87 -0.54 7.70 32.00
C THR A 87 -1.75 8.37 31.35
N ALA A 88 -2.52 7.60 30.58
CA ALA A 88 -3.55 8.13 29.67
C ALA A 88 -4.66 8.91 30.42
N ARG A 89 -5.11 8.45 31.60
CA ARG A 89 -6.18 9.14 32.38
C ARG A 89 -5.85 10.60 32.77
N ILE A 90 -4.57 10.99 32.76
CA ILE A 90 -4.11 12.36 33.05
C ILE A 90 -4.09 13.23 31.78
N HIS A 91 -4.02 12.63 30.59
CA HIS A 91 -4.06 13.38 29.34
C HIS A 91 -5.45 13.96 29.08
N GLN A 92 -5.52 15.26 28.78
CA GLN A 92 -6.75 16.00 28.48
C GLN A 92 -6.51 16.80 27.20
N PRO A 93 -7.01 16.33 26.03
CA PRO A 93 -6.71 16.93 24.73
C PRO A 93 -7.17 18.39 24.59
N SER A 94 -8.14 18.81 25.40
CA SER A 94 -8.67 20.19 25.41
C SER A 94 -7.81 21.21 26.15
N LEU A 95 -6.83 20.78 26.96
CA LEU A 95 -6.01 21.66 27.82
C LEU A 95 -4.52 21.74 27.41
N THR A 96 -4.12 21.02 26.37
CA THR A 96 -2.73 20.95 25.88
C THR A 96 -2.71 20.71 24.37
N SER A 97 -1.65 21.15 23.68
CA SER A 97 -1.49 20.88 22.24
C SER A 97 -0.61 19.66 22.01
N HIS A 98 -0.78 18.95 20.88
CA HIS A 98 0.09 17.80 20.55
C HIS A 98 1.57 18.18 20.64
N GLN A 99 1.91 19.39 20.17
CA GLN A 99 3.26 19.93 20.18
C GLN A 99 3.81 20.10 21.60
N LEU A 100 3.01 20.60 22.55
CA LEU A 100 3.43 20.81 23.93
C LEU A 100 3.73 19.46 24.62
N VAL A 101 2.88 18.45 24.38
CA VAL A 101 3.12 17.08 24.86
C VAL A 101 4.38 16.48 24.23
N LEU A 102 4.61 16.70 22.93
CA LEU A 102 5.81 16.21 22.22
C LEU A 102 7.09 16.91 22.71
N LYS A 103 7.06 18.21 22.99
CA LYS A 103 8.17 18.93 23.65
C LYS A 103 8.43 18.34 25.04
N ALA A 104 7.40 18.07 25.83
CA ALA A 104 7.53 17.46 27.16
C ALA A 104 8.04 16.00 27.14
N LEU A 105 7.67 15.23 26.12
CA LEU A 105 8.18 13.88 25.84
C LEU A 105 9.67 13.91 25.47
N VAL A 106 10.03 14.67 24.43
CA VAL A 106 11.41 14.74 23.92
C VAL A 106 12.37 15.28 24.99
N TYR A 107 11.97 16.34 25.72
CA TYR A 107 12.75 16.91 26.82
C TYR A 107 13.20 15.88 27.87
N GLN A 108 12.28 15.01 28.29
CA GLN A 108 12.58 13.97 29.27
C GLN A 108 13.31 12.78 28.62
N LEU A 109 12.92 12.40 27.41
CA LEU A 109 13.55 11.30 26.70
C LEU A 109 15.05 11.58 26.46
N ASP A 110 15.41 12.77 25.96
CA ASP A 110 16.81 13.17 25.71
C ASP A 110 17.67 13.07 26.98
N ALA A 111 17.13 13.44 28.14
CA ALA A 111 17.83 13.28 29.43
C ALA A 111 18.10 11.81 29.79
N ALA A 112 17.22 10.88 29.42
CA ALA A 112 17.46 9.45 29.62
C ALA A 112 18.55 8.89 28.68
N LEU A 113 18.78 9.52 27.53
CA LEU A 113 19.82 9.12 26.56
C LEU A 113 21.24 9.46 26.99
N GLU A 114 21.47 10.39 27.91
CA GLU A 114 22.81 10.60 28.48
C GLU A 114 23.31 9.37 29.27
N SER A 115 22.42 8.45 29.67
CA SER A 115 22.82 7.15 30.23
C SER A 115 23.16 6.12 29.14
N ILE A 116 24.43 5.71 29.08
CA ILE A 116 24.99 4.72 28.12
C ILE A 116 24.20 3.39 28.14
N GLU A 117 23.73 2.96 29.31
CA GLU A 117 22.87 1.78 29.43
C GLU A 117 21.55 1.92 28.64
N THR A 118 20.96 3.11 28.59
CA THR A 118 19.72 3.37 27.83
C THR A 118 19.99 3.47 26.33
N GLN A 119 21.14 4.00 25.92
CA GLN A 119 21.60 3.93 24.51
C GLN A 119 21.71 2.46 24.06
N ARG A 120 22.42 1.63 24.85
CA ARG A 120 22.69 0.21 24.55
C ARG A 120 21.44 -0.67 24.64
N ASN A 121 20.67 -0.54 25.72
CA ASN A 121 19.56 -1.42 26.04
C ASN A 121 18.20 -0.86 25.59
N GLY A 122 18.14 0.37 25.08
CA GLY A 122 16.94 0.99 24.53
C GLY A 122 15.83 1.28 25.54
N LEU A 123 14.60 1.38 25.03
CA LEU A 123 13.42 1.77 25.79
C LEU A 123 12.34 0.69 25.82
N VAL A 124 11.63 0.60 26.94
CA VAL A 124 10.28 0.03 27.01
C VAL A 124 9.29 1.15 27.29
N PHE A 125 8.23 1.25 26.48
CA PHE A 125 7.19 2.25 26.64
C PHE A 125 5.93 1.62 27.26
N ILE A 126 5.49 2.12 28.40
CA ILE A 126 4.22 1.72 29.06
C ILE A 126 3.20 2.81 28.76
N TYR A 127 2.09 2.44 28.13
CA TYR A 127 0.91 3.27 27.95
C TYR A 127 -0.17 2.76 28.92
N ASP A 128 -0.24 3.36 30.10
CA ASP A 128 -1.20 3.01 31.14
C ASP A 128 -2.57 3.59 30.80
N MET A 129 -3.52 2.72 30.45
CA MET A 129 -4.91 3.06 30.17
C MET A 129 -5.84 2.78 31.35
N THR A 130 -5.32 2.35 32.50
CA THR A 130 -6.10 2.11 33.71
C THR A 130 -6.91 3.37 34.07
N GLU A 131 -8.23 3.19 34.19
CA GLU A 131 -9.24 4.25 34.46
C GLU A 131 -9.36 5.34 33.37
N SER A 132 -8.76 5.17 32.20
CA SER A 132 -8.89 6.14 31.10
C SER A 132 -10.26 6.12 30.41
N LYS A 133 -10.80 7.30 30.12
CA LYS A 133 -12.03 7.51 29.37
C LYS A 133 -11.72 7.79 27.91
N TYR A 134 -12.72 7.65 27.02
CA TYR A 134 -12.54 8.00 25.60
C TYR A 134 -12.12 9.47 25.41
N SER A 135 -12.59 10.39 26.27
CA SER A 135 -12.20 11.79 26.29
C SER A 135 -10.73 12.06 26.70
N ASN A 136 -10.02 11.05 27.21
CA ASN A 136 -8.57 11.10 27.44
C ASN A 136 -7.76 10.63 26.22
N PHE A 137 -8.40 10.06 25.20
CA PHE A 137 -7.71 9.43 24.08
C PHE A 137 -7.54 10.37 22.90
N ASP A 138 -6.30 10.77 22.67
CA ASP A 138 -5.91 11.53 21.49
C ASP A 138 -5.30 10.60 20.43
N TYR A 139 -6.03 10.41 19.34
CA TYR A 139 -5.62 9.57 18.20
C TYR A 139 -4.47 10.19 17.37
N GLU A 140 -4.45 11.52 17.22
CA GLU A 140 -3.46 12.22 16.40
C GLU A 140 -2.12 12.31 17.13
N LEU A 141 -2.15 12.68 18.42
CA LEU A 141 -1.00 12.59 19.30
C LEU A 141 -0.47 11.14 19.39
N SER A 142 -1.36 10.14 19.51
CA SER A 142 -0.93 8.72 19.52
C SER A 142 -0.15 8.34 18.26
N LYS A 143 -0.54 8.83 17.08
CA LYS A 143 0.23 8.65 15.84
C LYS A 143 1.58 9.40 15.87
N LYS A 144 1.60 10.65 16.34
CA LYS A 144 2.84 11.44 16.43
C LYS A 144 3.86 10.84 17.40
N ILE A 145 3.43 10.43 18.60
CA ILE A 145 4.27 9.71 19.59
C ILE A 145 4.82 8.41 18.99
N LEU A 146 3.96 7.62 18.33
CA LEU A 146 4.37 6.36 17.69
C LEU A 146 5.41 6.60 16.59
N ASN A 147 5.26 7.65 15.77
CA ASN A 147 6.21 7.96 14.70
C ASN A 147 7.56 8.47 15.25
N LEU A 148 7.55 9.34 16.27
CA LEU A 148 8.75 9.78 17.00
C LEU A 148 9.56 8.57 17.50
N LEU A 149 8.92 7.63 18.20
CA LEU A 149 9.57 6.45 18.79
C LEU A 149 9.90 5.32 17.78
N LYS A 150 9.62 5.51 16.49
CA LYS A 150 9.75 4.51 15.41
C LYS A 150 10.88 4.80 14.43
N GLY A 151 11.35 6.05 14.36
CA GLY A 151 12.44 6.49 13.49
C GLY A 151 13.21 7.68 14.09
N GLY A 152 12.50 8.78 14.36
CA GLY A 152 13.10 10.04 14.84
C GLY A 152 13.51 10.10 16.31
N TYR A 153 14.06 9.03 16.88
CA TYR A 153 14.56 9.02 18.26
C TYR A 153 15.78 8.08 18.49
N PRO A 154 16.90 8.51 19.12
CA PRO A 154 18.14 7.72 19.20
C PRO A 154 18.13 6.48 20.11
N ALA A 155 16.98 6.01 20.60
CA ALA A 155 16.89 4.78 21.40
C ALA A 155 16.00 3.72 20.73
N ARG A 156 16.53 2.50 20.56
CA ARG A 156 15.77 1.38 19.99
C ARG A 156 14.62 0.98 20.93
N LEU A 157 13.39 1.31 20.55
CA LEU A 157 12.17 0.83 21.20
C LEU A 157 12.12 -0.70 21.18
N LYS A 158 12.28 -1.32 22.35
CA LYS A 158 12.32 -2.79 22.55
C LYS A 158 10.92 -3.38 22.71
N LYS A 159 10.02 -2.66 23.38
CA LYS A 159 8.67 -3.12 23.74
C LYS A 159 7.72 -1.95 23.99
N VAL A 160 6.44 -2.12 23.65
CA VAL A 160 5.33 -1.27 24.07
C VAL A 160 4.35 -2.12 24.86
N LEU A 161 3.95 -1.65 26.04
CA LEU A 161 2.97 -2.29 26.92
C LEU A 161 1.74 -1.38 27.05
N ILE A 162 0.61 -1.79 26.49
CA ILE A 162 -0.67 -1.10 26.66
C ILE A 162 -1.40 -1.78 27.82
N VAL A 163 -1.49 -1.10 28.95
CA VAL A 163 -1.93 -1.69 30.23
C VAL A 163 -3.38 -1.32 30.51
N THR A 164 -4.21 -2.32 30.83
CA THR A 164 -5.64 -2.19 31.19
C THR A 164 -6.45 -1.45 30.10
N ALA A 165 -6.24 -1.82 28.84
CA ALA A 165 -6.92 -1.22 27.69
C ALA A 165 -8.47 -1.36 27.78
N PRO A 166 -9.24 -0.26 27.86
CA PRO A 166 -10.70 -0.32 27.92
C PRO A 166 -11.33 -0.92 26.65
N LEU A 167 -12.56 -1.42 26.75
CA LEU A 167 -13.28 -2.03 25.61
C LEU A 167 -13.40 -1.08 24.40
N TRP A 168 -13.60 0.23 24.64
CA TRP A 168 -13.68 1.24 23.57
C TRP A 168 -12.37 1.35 22.78
N PHE A 169 -11.21 1.06 23.38
CA PHE A 169 -9.91 1.16 22.71
C PHE A 169 -9.70 0.05 21.66
N LYS A 170 -10.50 -1.02 21.66
CA LYS A 170 -10.41 -2.11 20.66
C LYS A 170 -10.55 -1.61 19.22
N ALA A 171 -11.33 -0.55 18.96
CA ALA A 171 -11.47 0.02 17.62
C ALA A 171 -10.31 0.98 17.25
N PRO A 172 -9.99 2.03 18.04
CA PRO A 172 -8.81 2.86 17.79
C PRO A 172 -7.49 2.07 17.73
N PHE A 173 -7.33 1.01 18.53
CA PHE A 173 -6.13 0.17 18.48
C PHE A 173 -6.00 -0.59 17.16
N LYS A 174 -7.11 -1.14 16.63
CA LYS A 174 -7.12 -1.76 15.30
C LYS A 174 -6.68 -0.76 14.23
N ILE A 175 -7.13 0.50 14.32
CA ILE A 175 -6.75 1.58 13.39
C ILE A 175 -5.28 1.96 13.56
N LEU A 176 -4.82 2.29 14.77
CA LEU A 176 -3.42 2.63 15.07
C LEU A 176 -2.45 1.53 14.61
N ARG A 177 -2.81 0.24 14.81
CA ARG A 177 -1.99 -0.91 14.41
C ARG A 177 -1.72 -0.98 12.90
N LEU A 178 -2.56 -0.36 12.06
CA LEU A 178 -2.31 -0.26 10.61
C LEU A 178 -1.02 0.54 10.32
N PHE A 179 -0.79 1.66 11.03
CA PHE A 179 0.35 2.57 10.86
C PHE A 179 1.66 2.07 11.50
N VAL A 180 1.59 1.01 12.31
CA VAL A 180 2.76 0.31 12.90
C VAL A 180 3.37 -0.64 11.86
N LYS A 181 4.67 -0.53 11.55
CA LYS A 181 5.40 -1.52 10.72
C LYS A 181 5.42 -2.89 11.44
N GLU A 182 5.37 -4.00 10.70
CA GLU A 182 5.26 -5.38 11.23
C GLU A 182 6.23 -5.69 12.38
N LYS A 183 7.53 -5.44 12.14
CA LYS A 183 8.68 -5.59 13.05
C LYS A 183 8.61 -4.75 14.34
N LEU A 184 7.60 -3.88 14.46
CA LEU A 184 7.22 -3.13 15.66
C LEU A 184 5.87 -3.60 16.24
N ARG A 185 4.91 -4.08 15.43
CA ARG A 185 3.65 -4.71 15.90
C ARG A 185 3.94 -5.87 16.85
N GLU A 186 4.94 -6.69 16.52
CA GLU A 186 5.45 -7.81 17.34
C GLU A 186 5.90 -7.39 18.75
N ARG A 187 6.20 -6.11 18.95
CA ARG A 187 6.69 -5.54 20.21
C ARG A 187 5.58 -4.85 21.01
N VAL A 188 4.36 -4.73 20.47
CA VAL A 188 3.21 -4.11 21.14
C VAL A 188 2.36 -5.20 21.78
N TYR A 189 2.26 -5.18 23.11
CA TYR A 189 1.45 -6.11 23.88
C TYR A 189 0.33 -5.36 24.60
N THR A 190 -0.91 -5.80 24.43
CA THR A 190 -2.05 -5.35 25.24
C THR A 190 -2.23 -6.32 26.40
N ILE A 191 -2.18 -5.82 27.63
CA ILE A 191 -2.13 -6.63 28.85
C ILE A 191 -2.98 -6.02 29.97
N ASN A 192 -3.40 -6.85 30.92
CA ASN A 192 -4.03 -6.38 32.16
C ASN A 192 -2.96 -6.05 33.22
N LEU A 193 -3.34 -5.25 34.24
CA LEU A 193 -2.43 -4.81 35.30
C LEU A 193 -1.67 -5.97 35.98
N SER A 194 -2.34 -7.08 36.26
CA SER A 194 -1.76 -8.29 36.86
C SER A 194 -0.72 -9.01 35.96
N GLN A 195 -0.68 -8.73 34.67
CA GLN A 195 0.28 -9.30 33.72
C GLN A 195 1.55 -8.45 33.60
N LEU A 196 1.51 -7.16 33.98
CA LEU A 196 2.63 -6.21 33.82
C LEU A 196 3.93 -6.68 34.51
N THR A 197 3.81 -7.27 35.69
CA THR A 197 4.91 -7.80 36.53
C THR A 197 5.67 -8.97 35.89
N HIS A 198 5.05 -9.66 34.93
CA HIS A 198 5.72 -10.71 34.15
C HIS A 198 6.75 -10.08 33.20
N HIS A 199 6.44 -8.91 32.65
CA HIS A 199 7.28 -8.20 31.69
C HIS A 199 8.29 -7.24 32.34
N ILE A 200 7.91 -6.57 33.44
CA ILE A 200 8.68 -5.55 34.14
C ILE A 200 8.84 -5.96 35.62
N PRO A 201 10.01 -5.82 36.26
CA PRO A 201 10.19 -6.18 37.66
C PRO A 201 9.30 -5.36 38.62
N GLN A 202 8.85 -5.95 39.74
CA GLN A 202 7.94 -5.27 40.68
C GLN A 202 8.63 -4.11 41.40
N GLU A 203 9.90 -4.29 41.74
CA GLU A 203 10.78 -3.32 42.37
C GLU A 203 11.03 -2.06 41.51
N THR A 204 10.71 -2.09 40.21
CA THR A 204 10.86 -0.95 39.29
C THR A 204 9.54 -0.28 38.89
N LEU A 205 8.40 -0.90 39.20
CA LEU A 205 7.06 -0.36 38.92
C LEU A 205 6.54 0.49 40.08
N PRO A 206 5.81 1.60 39.81
CA PRO A 206 5.05 2.32 40.82
C PRO A 206 4.03 1.41 41.53
N GLN A 207 3.65 1.75 42.76
CA GLN A 207 2.62 1.02 43.52
C GLN A 207 1.28 0.93 42.77
N GLN A 208 0.90 2.00 42.07
CA GLN A 208 -0.31 2.08 41.22
C GLN A 208 -0.29 1.08 40.05
N LEU A 209 0.90 0.60 39.66
CA LEU A 209 1.12 -0.40 38.61
C LEU A 209 1.48 -1.79 39.18
N GLY A 210 1.16 -2.06 40.45
CA GLY A 210 1.37 -3.36 41.10
C GLY A 210 2.82 -3.63 41.54
N GLY A 211 3.63 -2.57 41.69
CA GLY A 211 5.02 -2.63 42.09
C GLY A 211 5.34 -2.06 43.49
N GLN A 212 6.62 -1.86 43.74
CA GLN A 212 7.20 -1.34 44.98
C GLN A 212 8.20 -0.18 44.74
N GLY A 213 8.44 0.17 43.48
CA GLY A 213 9.41 1.19 43.08
C GLY A 213 8.97 2.61 43.42
N ILE A 214 9.92 3.44 43.87
CA ILE A 214 9.69 4.86 44.16
C ILE A 214 9.94 5.66 42.88
N THR A 215 8.91 6.36 42.42
CA THR A 215 8.99 7.33 41.32
C THR A 215 9.09 8.73 41.89
N ASN A 216 10.21 9.42 41.62
CA ASN A 216 10.43 10.80 42.04
C ASN A 216 10.48 11.70 40.80
N HIS A 217 9.32 12.02 40.23
CA HIS A 217 9.21 12.79 38.99
C HIS A 217 9.83 14.20 39.12
N ARG A 218 9.75 14.82 40.31
CA ARG A 218 10.39 16.11 40.58
C ARG A 218 11.92 16.03 40.51
N ALA A 219 12.54 14.98 41.07
CA ALA A 219 13.98 14.76 40.93
C ALA A 219 14.38 14.40 39.49
N TRP A 220 13.50 13.70 38.76
CA TRP A 220 13.69 13.43 37.33
C TRP A 220 13.73 14.73 36.52
N LEU A 221 12.74 15.63 36.67
CA LEU A 221 12.74 16.93 35.99
C LEU A 221 13.95 17.81 36.37
N GLN A 222 14.45 17.72 37.61
CA GLN A 222 15.69 18.41 38.01
C GLN A 222 16.90 17.87 37.23
N LEU A 223 17.01 16.56 37.02
CA LEU A 223 18.05 15.96 36.19
C LEU A 223 17.93 16.38 34.72
N CYS A 224 16.71 16.38 34.16
CA CYS A 224 16.44 16.90 32.80
C CYS A 224 16.89 18.36 32.66
N SER A 225 16.68 19.19 33.69
CA SER A 225 17.14 20.58 33.70
C SER A 225 18.65 20.72 33.63
N ARG A 226 19.41 19.86 34.34
CA ARG A 226 20.89 19.87 34.27
C ARG A 226 21.40 19.47 32.89
N VAL A 227 20.83 18.40 32.30
CA VAL A 227 21.15 17.96 30.94
C VAL A 227 20.88 19.07 29.92
N ALA A 228 19.72 19.72 30.01
CA ALA A 228 19.35 20.82 29.11
C ALA A 228 20.27 22.05 29.24
N LEU A 229 20.79 22.32 30.45
CA LEU A 229 21.79 23.36 30.70
C LEU A 229 23.23 22.95 30.33
N ARG A 230 23.45 21.70 29.89
CA ARG A 230 24.75 21.08 29.61
C ARG A 230 25.68 20.99 30.83
N GLU A 231 25.11 20.95 32.03
CA GLU A 231 25.83 20.58 33.25
C GLU A 231 26.09 19.06 33.26
N GLU A 232 27.17 18.60 33.90
CA GLU A 232 27.44 17.16 33.99
C GLU A 232 26.33 16.44 34.79
N PRO A 233 25.60 15.49 34.18
CA PRO A 233 24.46 14.85 34.82
C PRO A 233 24.94 13.75 35.77
N ASP A 234 25.05 14.07 37.07
CA ASP A 234 25.19 13.02 38.07
C ASP A 234 23.91 12.17 38.17
N MET A 235 23.88 11.11 37.37
CA MET A 235 22.85 10.08 37.38
C MET A 235 22.72 9.41 38.76
N ASN A 236 23.79 9.36 39.56
CA ASN A 236 23.75 8.73 40.89
C ASN A 236 22.82 9.50 41.83
N THR A 237 22.81 10.84 41.81
CA THR A 237 21.84 11.66 42.56
C THR A 237 20.40 11.22 42.28
N TYR A 238 20.02 10.96 41.02
CA TYR A 238 18.66 10.50 40.71
C TYR A 238 18.38 9.08 41.24
N PHE A 239 19.28 8.12 40.99
CA PHE A 239 19.10 6.75 41.49
C PHE A 239 19.14 6.65 43.03
N VAL A 240 19.91 7.52 43.71
CA VAL A 240 19.92 7.65 45.18
C VAL A 240 18.60 8.27 45.69
N SER A 241 18.06 9.28 45.01
CA SER A 241 16.78 9.93 45.37
C SER A 241 15.54 9.03 45.26
N CYS A 242 15.71 7.82 44.70
CA CYS A 242 14.67 6.80 44.55
C CYS A 242 14.88 5.56 45.43
N LYS A 243 15.89 5.55 46.31
CA LYS A 243 16.04 4.51 47.35
C LYS A 243 15.10 4.79 48.53
N ARG A 244 14.60 3.74 49.17
CA ARG A 244 14.00 3.88 50.52
C ARG A 244 15.10 4.31 51.51
N PRO A 245 14.77 5.08 52.56
CA PRO A 245 15.55 5.06 53.79
C PRO A 245 15.62 3.61 54.31
N GLU A 246 16.81 3.14 54.65
CA GLU A 246 16.96 1.83 55.31
C GLU A 246 16.55 1.96 56.78
N GLU A 247 15.60 1.14 57.22
CA GLU A 247 15.15 1.14 58.61
C GLU A 247 16.17 0.43 59.51
N GLY A 248 17.01 1.23 60.19
CA GLY A 248 17.61 0.84 61.47
C GLY A 248 19.13 0.83 61.56
N GLN A 249 19.71 1.97 61.96
CA GLN A 249 20.70 1.98 63.04
C GLN A 249 20.71 3.35 63.76
N ASP A 250 20.91 3.32 65.08
CA ASP A 250 20.71 4.47 65.96
C ASP A 250 21.68 5.63 65.76
N SER A 251 21.15 6.86 65.78
CA SER A 251 21.85 7.98 66.42
C SER A 251 20.85 8.98 67.01
N SER A 252 21.11 9.43 68.25
CA SER A 252 20.13 10.17 69.07
C SER A 252 20.20 11.69 68.88
N CYS A 253 19.06 12.33 68.60
CA CYS A 253 18.75 13.66 69.16
C CYS A 253 17.25 14.08 69.10
N ARG A 254 16.60 14.05 70.27
CA ARG A 254 15.57 15.00 70.78
C ARG A 254 14.47 15.54 69.83
N SER A 255 13.29 14.94 69.95
CA SER A 255 11.98 15.56 70.24
C SER A 255 11.79 17.10 70.12
N MET A 256 10.71 17.51 69.45
CA MET A 256 9.62 18.33 70.03
C MET A 256 8.28 17.98 69.34
N SER A 257 7.14 18.33 69.97
CA SER A 257 5.81 17.76 69.68
C SER A 257 4.69 18.80 69.60
N SER A 258 3.76 18.60 68.66
CA SER A 258 2.34 19.04 68.65
C SER A 258 1.68 18.41 67.40
N ASP A 259 0.63 17.58 67.49
CA ASP A 259 -0.78 17.95 67.73
C ASP A 259 -1.37 18.82 66.57
N THR A 260 -2.54 18.56 65.97
CA THR A 260 -3.70 17.76 66.46
C THR A 260 -4.63 17.24 65.32
N SER A 261 -5.20 16.05 65.51
CA SER A 261 -6.57 15.56 65.19
C SER A 261 -7.40 16.00 63.96
N ASP A 262 -7.76 14.99 63.15
CA ASP A 262 -9.13 14.49 62.85
C ASP A 262 -10.22 15.23 62.04
N ASN A 263 -11.03 14.36 61.41
CA ASN A 263 -12.46 14.44 61.03
C ASN A 263 -12.92 15.14 59.73
N LEU A 264 -13.22 14.28 58.73
CA LEU A 264 -14.57 13.97 58.23
C LEU A 264 -15.64 15.08 58.16
N LEU A 265 -16.28 15.19 56.99
CA LEU A 265 -17.74 15.28 56.90
C LEU A 265 -18.27 14.73 55.57
N HIS A 266 -19.33 13.92 55.65
CA HIS A 266 -20.18 13.52 54.52
C HIS A 266 -21.23 14.61 54.23
N SER A 267 -21.74 14.67 53.01
CA SER A 267 -23.04 15.32 52.74
C SER A 267 -23.68 14.72 51.48
N ASP A 268 -24.59 13.78 51.68
CA ASP A 268 -25.36 13.14 50.62
C ASP A 268 -26.59 13.98 50.26
N ILE A 269 -26.96 14.03 48.98
CA ILE A 269 -28.28 14.46 48.50
C ILE A 269 -28.68 13.52 47.35
N ASP A 270 -29.77 12.78 47.57
CA ASP A 270 -30.32 11.81 46.61
C ASP A 270 -31.20 12.47 45.53
N SER A 271 -31.28 11.82 44.37
CA SER A 271 -32.49 11.80 43.53
C SER A 271 -32.52 10.58 42.59
N GLU A 272 -33.25 9.53 42.98
CA GLU A 272 -33.76 8.49 42.06
C GLU A 272 -34.96 9.05 41.23
N GLU A 273 -35.59 8.40 40.23
CA GLU A 273 -35.62 7.01 39.70
C GLU A 273 -35.72 7.10 38.12
N SER A 274 -35.83 6.09 37.25
CA SER A 274 -36.17 4.63 37.25
C SER A 274 -35.16 3.86 36.35
N LYS A 275 -34.99 2.52 36.33
CA LYS A 275 -35.87 1.35 36.01
C LYS A 275 -36.56 1.44 34.63
N GLU A 276 -36.56 0.42 33.77
CA GLU A 276 -35.91 -0.92 33.75
C GLU A 276 -35.72 -1.34 32.25
N THR A 277 -35.40 -2.56 31.78
CA THR A 277 -35.44 -3.95 32.30
C THR A 277 -34.25 -4.77 31.74
N VAL A 278 -34.32 -6.11 31.70
CA VAL A 278 -33.24 -7.05 31.30
C VAL A 278 -33.73 -8.05 30.25
N ASN A 279 -32.85 -8.55 29.38
CA ASN A 279 -32.96 -9.92 28.87
C ASN A 279 -31.59 -10.50 28.44
N GLU A 280 -31.01 -11.36 29.28
CA GLU A 280 -29.86 -12.19 28.90
C GLU A 280 -30.32 -13.48 28.22
N LYS A 281 -29.51 -14.03 27.31
CA LYS A 281 -29.44 -15.48 27.11
C LYS A 281 -28.07 -15.90 26.60
N GLN A 282 -27.56 -16.98 27.17
CA GLN A 282 -26.22 -17.49 26.90
C GLN A 282 -26.17 -18.28 25.59
N ASN A 283 -25.00 -18.33 24.95
CA ASN A 283 -24.23 -19.57 25.01
C ASN A 283 -22.74 -19.36 24.67
N ASN A 284 -21.95 -20.34 25.09
CA ASN A 284 -20.50 -20.42 24.98
C ASN A 284 -20.07 -21.20 23.72
N GLU A 285 -18.82 -21.01 23.30
CA GLU A 285 -18.00 -21.99 22.54
C GLU A 285 -18.56 -22.36 21.13
N ASP A 286 -17.83 -22.97 20.18
CA ASP A 286 -16.74 -23.95 20.25
C ASP A 286 -15.46 -23.60 19.46
N LEU A 287 -14.42 -24.39 19.74
CA LEU A 287 -13.20 -24.60 18.95
C LEU A 287 -13.22 -26.01 18.35
N GLU A 288 -12.22 -26.34 17.51
CA GLU A 288 -11.93 -27.70 17.00
C GLU A 288 -12.90 -28.21 15.90
N LYS A 289 -12.55 -29.15 15.00
CA LYS A 289 -11.23 -29.64 14.52
C LYS A 289 -11.39 -30.25 13.12
N GLU A 290 -10.27 -30.66 12.53
CA GLU A 290 -10.22 -31.63 11.43
C GLU A 290 -10.69 -33.02 11.91
N ASP A 291 -11.40 -33.78 11.08
CA ASP A 291 -10.93 -35.11 10.66
C ASP A 291 -11.61 -35.55 9.35
N SER A 292 -11.31 -36.77 8.92
CA SER A 292 -11.50 -37.36 7.60
C SER A 292 -12.14 -38.74 7.68
N SER A 293 -12.91 -39.12 6.66
CA SER A 293 -13.10 -40.53 6.24
C SER A 293 -13.92 -40.62 4.95
N ASP A 294 -13.58 -41.56 4.06
CA ASP A 294 -14.36 -41.92 2.86
C ASP A 294 -15.71 -42.58 3.19
N GLU A 295 -16.68 -42.56 2.25
CA GLU A 295 -17.20 -43.82 1.68
C GLU A 295 -17.99 -43.69 0.35
N LYS A 296 -17.44 -44.38 -0.67
CA LYS A 296 -18.04 -45.20 -1.76
C LYS A 296 -19.35 -44.81 -2.51
N GLU A 297 -19.29 -45.06 -3.81
CA GLU A 297 -20.43 -45.11 -4.76
C GLU A 297 -21.25 -46.41 -4.64
N VAL A 298 -22.54 -46.34 -5.02
CA VAL A 298 -23.30 -47.47 -5.62
C VAL A 298 -24.23 -46.94 -6.71
N ILE A 299 -24.29 -47.62 -7.86
CA ILE A 299 -25.13 -47.29 -9.03
C ILE A 299 -26.44 -48.10 -8.98
N VAL A 300 -27.57 -47.50 -9.38
CA VAL A 300 -28.77 -48.24 -9.81
C VAL A 300 -29.40 -47.52 -11.02
N GLU A 301 -29.52 -48.24 -12.14
CA GLU A 301 -30.20 -47.79 -13.37
C GLU A 301 -31.70 -48.09 -13.34
N LYS A 302 -32.51 -47.39 -14.16
CA LYS A 302 -33.75 -47.96 -14.69
C LYS A 302 -34.30 -47.26 -15.95
N GLU A 303 -34.51 -48.08 -16.97
CA GLU A 303 -35.26 -47.82 -18.21
C GLU A 303 -36.78 -48.13 -17.96
N ASP A 304 -37.77 -47.93 -18.85
CA ASP A 304 -37.84 -47.35 -20.21
C ASP A 304 -39.31 -46.93 -20.54
N SER A 305 -39.53 -46.43 -21.77
CA SER A 305 -40.69 -46.71 -22.66
C SER A 305 -41.91 -45.76 -22.71
N SER A 306 -41.82 -44.82 -23.66
CA SER A 306 -42.77 -44.54 -24.76
C SER A 306 -44.27 -44.23 -24.52
N ASN A 307 -44.79 -43.21 -25.24
CA ASN A 307 -46.02 -43.36 -26.04
C ASN A 307 -46.30 -42.25 -27.08
N LEU A 308 -46.48 -42.69 -28.34
CA LEU A 308 -47.38 -42.20 -29.42
C LEU A 308 -47.41 -40.73 -29.94
N VAL A 309 -47.64 -40.63 -31.26
CA VAL A 309 -47.85 -39.41 -32.08
C VAL A 309 -49.13 -39.58 -32.90
N PRO A 310 -49.84 -38.50 -33.29
CA PRO A 310 -50.30 -38.41 -34.68
C PRO A 310 -50.16 -37.00 -35.33
N SER A 311 -50.29 -36.93 -36.67
CA SER A 311 -49.85 -35.80 -37.51
C SER A 311 -50.95 -35.14 -38.37
N LYS A 312 -50.76 -33.86 -38.70
CA LYS A 312 -51.34 -33.06 -39.83
C LYS A 312 -50.49 -31.76 -39.94
N ARG A 313 -50.01 -31.20 -41.07
CA ARG A 313 -50.45 -31.05 -42.48
C ARG A 313 -51.72 -30.16 -42.59
N ARG A 314 -51.79 -29.12 -43.45
CA ARG A 314 -51.08 -28.85 -44.73
C ARG A 314 -51.30 -27.38 -45.21
N LEU A 315 -50.39 -26.83 -46.04
CA LEU A 315 -50.53 -25.68 -46.97
C LEU A 315 -50.92 -24.30 -46.35
N ASP A 316 -50.67 -23.14 -46.98
CA ASP A 316 -50.26 -22.90 -48.37
C ASP A 316 -49.00 -21.99 -48.56
N SER A 317 -48.97 -21.11 -49.58
CA SER A 317 -47.73 -20.83 -50.34
C SER A 317 -47.74 -19.49 -51.16
N VAL A 318 -47.04 -19.45 -52.31
CA VAL A 318 -46.80 -18.32 -53.25
C VAL A 318 -45.78 -17.27 -52.76
N GLY A 319 -44.78 -16.82 -53.56
CA GLY A 319 -44.31 -17.24 -54.88
C GLY A 319 -43.30 -16.25 -55.53
N ASN A 320 -42.34 -16.77 -56.33
CA ASN A 320 -41.29 -16.12 -57.18
C ASN A 320 -40.40 -15.00 -56.56
N SER A 321 -39.08 -14.87 -56.74
CA SER A 321 -38.04 -15.34 -57.71
C SER A 321 -37.55 -14.32 -58.76
N ASP A 322 -36.26 -14.44 -59.10
CA ASP A 322 -35.57 -14.00 -60.34
C ASP A 322 -35.15 -12.52 -60.60
N SER A 323 -34.05 -12.12 -59.94
CA SER A 323 -32.69 -11.98 -60.53
C SER A 323 -32.29 -10.96 -61.65
N VAL A 324 -30.99 -10.59 -61.62
CA VAL A 324 -30.06 -10.32 -62.77
C VAL A 324 -29.88 -8.89 -63.37
N LYS A 325 -28.59 -8.48 -63.51
CA LYS A 325 -27.98 -7.35 -64.30
C LYS A 325 -28.28 -5.90 -63.85
N ARG A 326 -27.57 -4.85 -64.31
CA ARG A 326 -26.13 -4.52 -64.60
C ARG A 326 -26.11 -3.19 -65.41
N ALA A 327 -25.06 -2.36 -65.24
CA ALA A 327 -24.64 -1.26 -66.15
C ALA A 327 -25.59 -0.03 -66.29
N ALA A 328 -25.14 1.18 -66.69
CA ALA A 328 -23.81 1.84 -66.65
C ALA A 328 -23.92 3.33 -67.10
N GLN A 329 -22.83 4.11 -66.93
CA GLN A 329 -22.49 5.38 -67.64
C GLN A 329 -23.39 6.62 -67.30
N GLU A 330 -22.96 7.89 -67.38
CA GLU A 330 -21.67 8.57 -67.67
C GLU A 330 -21.66 9.97 -66.94
N THR A 331 -20.83 11.02 -67.14
CA THR A 331 -19.86 11.46 -68.19
C THR A 331 -18.75 12.39 -67.61
N ASN A 332 -17.84 12.84 -68.50
CA ASN A 332 -16.86 13.97 -68.49
C ASN A 332 -17.20 15.24 -67.66
N GLY A 333 -16.26 16.16 -67.32
CA GLY A 333 -14.79 16.24 -67.53
C GLY A 333 -14.19 17.68 -67.38
N GLU A 334 -12.85 17.80 -67.55
CA GLU A 334 -12.02 19.01 -67.87
C GLU A 334 -11.64 20.12 -66.82
N ASN A 335 -10.35 20.10 -66.42
CA ASN A 335 -9.28 21.14 -66.52
C ASN A 335 -9.43 22.64 -66.09
N SER A 336 -8.59 23.07 -65.12
CA SER A 336 -7.75 24.33 -65.04
C SER A 336 -6.99 24.31 -63.68
N ILE A 337 -5.71 24.67 -63.44
CA ILE A 337 -4.74 25.67 -63.97
C ILE A 337 -5.15 27.11 -63.53
N GLU A 338 -4.40 27.90 -62.75
CA GLU A 338 -2.93 28.16 -62.69
C GLU A 338 -2.48 28.71 -61.30
N ASP A 339 -1.18 28.56 -60.94
CA ASP A 339 -0.28 29.48 -60.16
C ASP A 339 -0.66 30.18 -58.80
N SER A 340 0.25 30.55 -57.90
CA SER A 340 1.73 30.38 -57.79
C SER A 340 2.25 30.61 -56.35
N ILE A 341 3.42 30.03 -56.00
CA ILE A 341 4.43 30.48 -54.98
C ILE A 341 3.98 30.58 -53.49
N ASP A 342 4.78 30.27 -52.45
CA ASP A 342 5.91 29.35 -52.19
C ASP A 342 6.13 29.24 -50.65
N GLY A 343 6.94 28.30 -50.15
CA GLY A 343 7.42 28.28 -48.76
C GLY A 343 7.85 26.88 -48.27
N PRO A 344 9.09 26.66 -47.81
CA PRO A 344 9.61 25.30 -47.60
C PRO A 344 9.19 24.68 -46.26
N ARG A 345 8.31 23.68 -46.29
CA ARG A 345 8.13 22.68 -45.21
C ARG A 345 8.56 21.29 -45.69
N LYS A 346 9.30 20.56 -44.85
CA LYS A 346 9.85 19.23 -45.18
C LYS A 346 8.72 18.23 -45.41
N LYS A 347 8.80 17.47 -46.50
CA LYS A 347 7.76 16.50 -46.91
C LYS A 347 7.75 15.26 -46.00
N ARG A 348 6.54 14.80 -45.64
CA ARG A 348 6.32 13.39 -45.26
C ARG A 348 6.53 12.50 -46.50
N PRO A 349 7.15 11.31 -46.39
CA PRO A 349 7.08 10.30 -47.45
C PRO A 349 5.70 9.64 -47.44
N SER A 350 5.04 9.60 -48.60
CA SER A 350 3.83 8.78 -48.83
C SER A 350 4.22 7.33 -49.17
N SER A 351 3.40 6.37 -48.74
CA SER A 351 3.65 4.94 -48.91
C SER A 351 3.41 4.43 -50.34
N SER A 352 4.30 3.55 -50.83
CA SER A 352 4.00 2.63 -51.93
C SER A 352 4.90 1.38 -51.89
N THR A 353 4.46 0.39 -51.09
CA THR A 353 4.60 -1.07 -51.29
C THR A 353 5.84 -1.65 -52.01
N SER A 354 6.59 -2.49 -51.29
CA SER A 354 7.22 -3.69 -51.87
C SER A 354 7.05 -4.89 -50.92
N SER A 355 6.31 -5.90 -51.35
CA SER A 355 5.97 -7.09 -50.57
C SER A 355 7.07 -8.15 -50.57
N VAL A 356 7.50 -8.63 -49.39
CA VAL A 356 7.83 -10.04 -49.07
C VAL A 356 7.67 -10.24 -47.55
N LEU A 357 7.19 -11.42 -47.14
CA LEU A 357 6.92 -11.95 -45.78
C LEU A 357 5.45 -11.86 -45.33
N ASN A 358 4.70 -12.90 -45.67
CA ASN A 358 3.46 -13.25 -44.99
C ASN A 358 3.79 -14.11 -43.75
N ASP A 359 4.01 -13.46 -42.61
CA ASP A 359 3.41 -13.93 -41.35
C ASP A 359 2.39 -12.87 -40.95
N THR A 360 1.12 -13.24 -40.88
CA THR A 360 0.04 -12.28 -40.56
C THR A 360 0.04 -12.01 -39.06
N VAL A 361 0.84 -11.03 -38.64
CA VAL A 361 0.67 -10.37 -37.34
C VAL A 361 -0.75 -9.82 -37.33
N GLU A 362 -1.62 -10.39 -36.49
CA GLU A 362 -2.95 -9.82 -36.28
C GLU A 362 -2.80 -8.40 -35.74
N ASP A 363 -3.63 -7.47 -36.22
CA ASP A 363 -3.70 -6.13 -35.66
C ASP A 363 -4.23 -6.16 -34.21
N SER A 364 -3.97 -5.05 -33.49
CA SER A 364 -4.62 -4.79 -32.21
C SER A 364 -6.14 -4.72 -32.36
N ILE A 365 -6.89 -5.20 -31.37
CA ILE A 365 -8.34 -4.95 -31.32
C ILE A 365 -8.71 -3.49 -30.94
N HIS A 366 -7.72 -2.62 -30.71
CA HIS A 366 -7.88 -1.19 -30.37
C HIS A 366 -7.28 -0.31 -31.48
N MET A 367 -8.06 -0.03 -32.53
CA MET A 367 -7.62 0.69 -33.73
C MET A 367 -8.15 2.14 -33.79
N PRO A 368 -7.60 3.00 -34.67
CA PRO A 368 -8.14 4.34 -34.97
C PRO A 368 -9.44 4.24 -35.78
N GLU A 369 -10.53 3.85 -35.12
CA GLU A 369 -11.88 3.89 -35.68
C GLU A 369 -12.46 5.32 -35.63
N GLU A 370 -13.41 5.64 -36.52
CA GLU A 370 -14.08 6.95 -36.58
C GLU A 370 -15.17 7.13 -35.49
N ASP A 371 -15.27 6.20 -34.54
CA ASP A 371 -16.19 6.24 -33.42
C ASP A 371 -15.67 7.08 -32.23
N GLY A 372 -16.41 7.07 -31.13
CA GLY A 372 -16.03 7.74 -29.88
C GLY A 372 -16.37 9.22 -29.82
N MET A 373 -15.79 9.90 -28.83
CA MET A 373 -16.08 11.27 -28.44
C MET A 373 -14.78 12.06 -28.27
N ASP A 374 -14.78 13.34 -28.66
CA ASP A 374 -13.72 14.28 -28.23
C ASP A 374 -13.86 14.63 -26.72
N LEU A 375 -12.97 15.48 -26.19
CA LEU A 375 -12.97 15.82 -24.77
C LEU A 375 -14.18 16.65 -24.32
N ASP A 376 -14.69 17.56 -25.13
CA ASP A 376 -15.87 18.36 -24.80
C ASP A 376 -17.13 17.48 -24.82
N GLN A 377 -17.25 16.61 -25.83
CA GLN A 377 -18.29 15.59 -25.93
C GLN A 377 -18.23 14.60 -24.76
N LEU A 378 -17.03 14.19 -24.33
CA LEU A 378 -16.85 13.33 -23.15
C LEU A 378 -17.30 14.03 -21.86
N VAL A 379 -17.06 15.34 -21.72
CA VAL A 379 -17.54 16.14 -20.58
C VAL A 379 -19.06 16.26 -20.60
N GLU A 380 -19.67 16.58 -21.74
CA GLU A 380 -21.14 16.66 -21.88
C GLU A 380 -21.80 15.30 -21.60
N TYR A 381 -21.27 14.22 -22.19
CA TYR A 381 -21.73 12.85 -21.95
C TYR A 381 -21.61 12.46 -20.46
N THR A 382 -20.48 12.73 -19.82
CA THR A 382 -20.24 12.41 -18.39
C THR A 382 -21.20 13.21 -17.49
N ARG A 383 -21.46 14.48 -17.81
CA ARG A 383 -22.45 15.32 -17.10
C ARG A 383 -23.89 14.85 -17.32
N HIS A 384 -24.23 14.41 -18.54
CA HIS A 384 -25.57 13.90 -18.88
C HIS A 384 -25.87 12.57 -18.19
N MET A 385 -24.91 11.63 -18.22
CA MET A 385 -25.05 10.30 -17.63
C MET A 385 -25.01 10.33 -16.10
N LYS A 386 -24.26 11.28 -15.51
CA LYS A 386 -23.97 11.36 -14.06
C LYS A 386 -23.37 10.06 -13.50
N ARG A 387 -23.22 9.93 -12.17
CA ARG A 387 -22.76 8.67 -11.56
C ARG A 387 -23.68 7.51 -11.94
N ARG A 388 -25.00 7.69 -11.80
CA ARG A 388 -25.99 6.61 -11.99
C ARG A 388 -25.95 6.02 -13.42
N GLY A 389 -26.00 6.85 -14.46
CA GLY A 389 -25.99 6.37 -15.84
C GLY A 389 -24.69 5.67 -16.24
N LEU A 390 -23.53 6.14 -15.77
CA LEU A 390 -22.26 5.45 -15.99
C LEU A 390 -22.17 4.11 -15.23
N MET A 391 -22.78 4.02 -14.04
CA MET A 391 -22.90 2.74 -13.33
C MET A 391 -23.86 1.76 -14.02
N GLU A 392 -24.95 2.25 -14.63
CA GLU A 392 -25.89 1.47 -15.44
C GLU A 392 -25.24 0.98 -16.76
N GLU A 393 -24.45 1.82 -17.43
CA GLU A 393 -23.69 1.40 -18.60
C GLU A 393 -22.67 0.33 -18.24
N TYR A 394 -21.90 0.52 -17.16
CA TYR A 394 -21.01 -0.53 -16.64
C TYR A 394 -21.76 -1.81 -16.28
N ALA A 395 -22.96 -1.72 -15.70
CA ALA A 395 -23.80 -2.89 -15.41
C ALA A 395 -24.17 -3.66 -16.70
N SER A 396 -24.44 -2.96 -17.81
CA SER A 396 -24.67 -3.62 -19.11
C SER A 396 -23.41 -4.37 -19.60
N ILE A 397 -22.22 -3.76 -19.55
CA ILE A 397 -20.93 -4.39 -19.88
C ILE A 397 -20.63 -5.58 -18.94
N LYS A 398 -21.09 -5.51 -17.69
CA LYS A 398 -20.93 -6.56 -16.69
C LYS A 398 -21.84 -7.78 -16.94
N MET A 399 -22.98 -7.59 -17.61
CA MET A 399 -23.90 -8.67 -18.00
C MET A 399 -23.46 -9.41 -19.29
N GLU A 400 -22.56 -8.83 -20.09
CA GLU A 400 -22.05 -9.51 -21.30
C GLU A 400 -21.29 -10.80 -20.94
N PRO A 401 -21.56 -11.93 -21.62
CA PRO A 401 -20.86 -13.19 -21.36
C PRO A 401 -19.38 -13.10 -21.77
N PRO A 402 -18.45 -13.75 -21.05
CA PRO A 402 -17.03 -13.77 -21.45
C PRO A 402 -16.83 -14.35 -22.86
N ALA A 403 -16.01 -13.68 -23.67
CA ALA A 403 -15.76 -14.02 -25.07
C ALA A 403 -14.84 -15.24 -25.28
N GLY A 404 -14.96 -16.28 -24.45
CA GLY A 404 -14.12 -17.48 -24.54
C GLY A 404 -14.30 -18.44 -23.35
N THR A 405 -13.47 -19.48 -23.34
CA THR A 405 -13.52 -20.55 -22.34
C THR A 405 -12.47 -20.38 -21.23
N PHE A 406 -12.61 -21.15 -20.15
CA PHE A 406 -11.73 -21.13 -18.96
C PHE A 406 -11.21 -22.54 -18.61
N THR A 407 -11.16 -23.42 -19.59
CA THR A 407 -10.93 -24.87 -19.47
C THR A 407 -9.59 -25.19 -18.81
N VAL A 408 -8.53 -24.49 -19.22
CA VAL A 408 -7.18 -24.70 -18.67
C VAL A 408 -7.10 -24.13 -17.25
N SER A 409 -7.69 -22.97 -17.01
CA SER A 409 -7.75 -22.34 -15.68
C SER A 409 -8.58 -23.14 -14.66
N LYS A 410 -9.57 -23.91 -15.13
CA LYS A 410 -10.41 -24.83 -14.33
C LYS A 410 -9.83 -26.24 -14.17
N ALA A 411 -8.75 -26.59 -14.87
CA ALA A 411 -8.16 -27.93 -14.77
C ALA A 411 -7.67 -28.21 -13.34
N LYS A 412 -7.90 -29.42 -12.82
CA LYS A 412 -7.67 -29.75 -11.39
C LYS A 412 -6.26 -29.43 -10.89
N HIS A 413 -5.24 -29.60 -11.73
CA HIS A 413 -3.84 -29.29 -11.42
C HIS A 413 -3.51 -27.78 -11.49
N ASN A 414 -4.31 -26.97 -12.17
CA ASN A 414 -4.13 -25.51 -12.32
C ASN A 414 -4.90 -24.70 -11.27
N LEU A 415 -6.01 -25.24 -10.73
CA LEU A 415 -6.77 -24.60 -9.64
C LEU A 415 -5.88 -24.08 -8.49
N PRO A 416 -4.85 -24.81 -8.00
CA PRO A 416 -3.99 -24.33 -6.91
C PRO A 416 -3.09 -23.13 -7.27
N LYS A 417 -2.91 -22.82 -8.57
CA LYS A 417 -2.15 -21.65 -9.06
C LYS A 417 -3.04 -20.39 -9.17
N ASN A 418 -4.37 -20.50 -9.05
CA ASN A 418 -5.27 -19.35 -9.01
C ASN A 418 -5.34 -18.75 -7.60
N ARG A 419 -5.23 -17.42 -7.46
CA ARG A 419 -5.42 -16.71 -6.17
C ARG A 419 -6.90 -16.67 -5.76
N TYR A 420 -7.80 -16.65 -6.74
CA TYR A 420 -9.24 -16.53 -6.57
C TYR A 420 -9.92 -17.55 -7.49
N SER A 421 -10.82 -18.38 -6.94
CA SER A 421 -11.51 -19.45 -7.69
C SER A 421 -12.54 -18.93 -8.69
N ASP A 422 -12.97 -17.67 -8.53
CA ASP A 422 -13.90 -16.93 -9.37
C ASP A 422 -13.21 -16.05 -10.43
N VAL A 423 -11.88 -15.80 -10.32
CA VAL A 423 -11.13 -14.98 -11.28
C VAL A 423 -10.15 -15.83 -12.09
N LEU A 424 -10.64 -16.29 -13.24
CA LEU A 424 -9.99 -17.25 -14.12
C LEU A 424 -9.49 -16.55 -15.40
N CYS A 425 -8.41 -17.06 -16.00
CA CYS A 425 -7.90 -16.54 -17.28
C CYS A 425 -8.61 -17.20 -18.47
N LEU A 426 -8.87 -16.43 -19.54
CA LEU A 426 -9.43 -16.93 -20.79
C LEU A 426 -8.42 -17.83 -21.53
N ASP A 427 -8.88 -18.95 -22.11
CA ASP A 427 -8.01 -19.96 -22.72
C ASP A 427 -7.28 -19.48 -24.00
N HIS A 428 -7.92 -18.62 -24.80
CA HIS A 428 -7.40 -18.18 -26.10
C HIS A 428 -6.27 -17.15 -25.98
N SER A 429 -6.39 -16.23 -25.03
CA SER A 429 -5.46 -15.12 -24.78
C SER A 429 -4.51 -15.36 -23.61
N ARG A 430 -4.54 -16.54 -22.97
CA ARG A 430 -3.65 -16.82 -21.82
C ARG A 430 -2.19 -16.76 -22.23
N VAL A 431 -1.35 -16.25 -21.34
CA VAL A 431 0.09 -16.47 -21.47
C VAL A 431 0.35 -17.97 -21.22
N LYS A 432 1.23 -18.55 -22.04
CA LYS A 432 1.61 -19.97 -21.97
C LYS A 432 3.09 -20.00 -21.66
N LEU A 433 3.49 -20.73 -20.62
CA LEU A 433 4.90 -20.91 -20.29
C LEU A 433 5.45 -22.15 -20.99
N SER A 434 6.76 -22.17 -21.23
CA SER A 434 7.46 -23.32 -21.82
C SER A 434 7.34 -24.53 -20.89
N ALA A 435 6.68 -25.60 -21.35
CA ALA A 435 6.37 -26.77 -20.53
C ALA A 435 7.64 -27.47 -20.01
N GLN A 436 7.59 -27.93 -18.76
CA GLN A 436 8.73 -28.53 -18.05
C GLN A 436 8.41 -29.91 -17.50
N ASN A 437 9.40 -30.80 -17.50
CA ASN A 437 9.47 -32.02 -16.66
C ASN A 437 8.24 -32.95 -16.67
N ASN A 438 7.45 -32.95 -17.75
CA ASN A 438 6.16 -33.65 -17.88
C ASN A 438 5.08 -33.22 -16.84
N ASP A 439 5.23 -32.07 -16.17
CA ASP A 439 4.17 -31.51 -15.32
C ASP A 439 3.07 -30.87 -16.19
N PRO A 440 1.81 -31.35 -16.15
CA PRO A 440 0.72 -30.79 -16.94
C PRO A 440 0.27 -29.38 -16.48
N SER A 441 0.74 -28.89 -15.33
CA SER A 441 0.52 -27.50 -14.86
C SER A 441 1.66 -26.53 -15.21
N SER A 442 2.75 -27.02 -15.82
CA SER A 442 3.97 -26.24 -16.04
C SER A 442 3.84 -25.17 -17.14
N ASP A 443 2.84 -25.27 -18.01
CA ASP A 443 2.52 -24.27 -19.03
C ASP A 443 1.57 -23.16 -18.52
N TYR A 444 1.07 -23.30 -17.29
CA TYR A 444 -0.04 -22.51 -16.78
C TYR A 444 0.37 -21.43 -15.76
N ILE A 445 -0.04 -20.20 -16.07
CA ILE A 445 -0.10 -19.07 -15.15
C ILE A 445 -1.41 -18.31 -15.37
N ASN A 446 -2.00 -17.73 -14.31
CA ASN A 446 -3.21 -16.91 -14.42
C ASN A 446 -2.85 -15.49 -14.92
N ALA A 447 -2.57 -15.41 -16.22
CA ALA A 447 -2.26 -14.20 -16.96
C ALA A 447 -2.88 -14.25 -18.36
N ASN A 448 -3.26 -13.10 -18.90
CA ASN A 448 -3.67 -12.97 -20.30
C ASN A 448 -2.87 -11.85 -20.97
N PHE A 449 -2.52 -12.03 -22.24
CA PHE A 449 -2.16 -10.91 -23.09
C PHE A 449 -3.38 -10.00 -23.27
N VAL A 450 -3.13 -8.69 -23.34
CA VAL A 450 -4.12 -7.67 -23.67
C VAL A 450 -3.47 -6.71 -24.66
N ASP A 451 -4.18 -6.40 -25.73
CA ASP A 451 -3.74 -5.45 -26.74
C ASP A 451 -3.79 -4.02 -26.20
N GLY A 452 -2.90 -3.16 -26.67
CA GLY A 452 -2.92 -1.72 -26.47
C GLY A 452 -3.34 -1.00 -27.74
N TYR A 453 -3.53 0.32 -27.66
CA TYR A 453 -3.87 1.12 -28.83
C TYR A 453 -2.84 0.94 -29.95
N MET A 454 -3.29 0.41 -31.09
CA MET A 454 -2.48 0.00 -32.25
C MET A 454 -1.32 -0.97 -31.95
N HIS A 455 -1.27 -1.60 -30.77
CA HIS A 455 -0.15 -2.41 -30.29
C HIS A 455 -0.63 -3.80 -29.86
N LYS A 456 -0.39 -4.84 -30.66
CA LYS A 456 -0.72 -6.22 -30.31
C LYS A 456 0.04 -6.69 -29.07
N ASN A 457 -0.66 -7.37 -28.15
CA ASN A 457 -0.10 -7.90 -26.90
C ASN A 457 0.63 -6.87 -26.01
N ALA A 458 0.28 -5.58 -26.09
CA ALA A 458 0.96 -4.49 -25.38
C ALA A 458 1.11 -4.69 -23.86
N TYR A 459 0.22 -5.46 -23.24
CA TYR A 459 0.23 -5.75 -21.82
C TYR A 459 0.11 -7.24 -21.51
N ILE A 460 0.67 -7.66 -20.37
CA ILE A 460 0.32 -8.92 -19.71
C ILE A 460 -0.46 -8.59 -18.45
N SER A 461 -1.75 -8.91 -18.44
CA SER A 461 -2.65 -8.69 -17.30
C SER A 461 -2.72 -9.94 -16.42
N THR A 462 -2.18 -9.87 -15.19
CA THR A 462 -2.05 -11.03 -14.29
C THR A 462 -2.47 -10.76 -12.84
N GLN A 463 -2.74 -11.82 -12.09
CA GLN A 463 -2.98 -11.77 -10.65
C GLN A 463 -1.70 -11.38 -9.88
N GLY A 464 -1.84 -10.91 -8.64
CA GLY A 464 -0.70 -10.73 -7.74
C GLY A 464 -0.09 -12.10 -7.38
N PRO A 465 1.19 -12.37 -7.66
CA PRO A 465 1.77 -13.72 -7.53
C PRO A 465 1.55 -14.39 -6.17
N LEU A 466 1.38 -15.70 -6.16
CA LEU A 466 1.36 -16.56 -4.97
C LEU A 466 2.77 -17.10 -4.73
N PRO A 467 3.18 -17.45 -3.50
CA PRO A 467 4.51 -18.02 -3.25
C PRO A 467 4.87 -19.23 -4.11
N ARG A 468 3.89 -20.08 -4.41
CA ARG A 468 4.02 -21.25 -5.31
C ARG A 468 3.97 -20.93 -6.82
N THR A 469 3.86 -19.67 -7.20
CA THR A 469 3.87 -19.19 -8.60
C THR A 469 4.90 -18.07 -8.78
N PHE A 470 5.89 -17.93 -7.89
CA PHE A 470 6.97 -16.93 -8.06
C PHE A 470 7.92 -17.33 -9.19
N GLY A 471 8.31 -18.60 -9.28
CA GLY A 471 9.05 -19.12 -10.42
C GLY A 471 8.28 -19.03 -11.74
N ASP A 472 7.02 -19.50 -11.78
CA ASP A 472 6.11 -19.28 -12.92
C ASP A 472 6.04 -17.80 -13.36
N PHE A 473 6.03 -16.85 -12.42
CA PHE A 473 5.97 -15.41 -12.71
C PHE A 473 7.28 -14.87 -13.29
N TRP A 474 8.43 -15.19 -12.70
CA TRP A 474 9.73 -14.75 -13.24
C TRP A 474 10.07 -15.44 -14.57
N ARG A 475 9.65 -16.69 -14.73
CA ARG A 475 9.64 -17.40 -16.01
C ARG A 475 8.76 -16.70 -17.05
N MET A 476 7.57 -16.22 -16.67
CA MET A 476 6.72 -15.40 -17.55
C MET A 476 7.41 -14.08 -17.96
N VAL A 477 8.01 -13.36 -17.01
CA VAL A 477 8.78 -12.12 -17.28
C VAL A 477 9.92 -12.41 -18.27
N TRP A 478 10.65 -13.51 -18.06
CA TRP A 478 11.77 -13.90 -18.91
C TRP A 478 11.35 -14.33 -20.33
N GLU A 479 10.41 -15.26 -20.44
CA GLU A 479 9.97 -15.82 -21.74
C GLU A 479 9.29 -14.77 -22.63
N ASN A 480 8.64 -13.76 -22.04
CA ASN A 480 7.94 -12.70 -22.78
C ASN A 480 8.74 -11.39 -22.91
N GLN A 481 10.04 -11.40 -22.53
CA GLN A 481 10.93 -10.25 -22.57
C GLN A 481 10.40 -8.98 -21.87
N VAL A 482 9.59 -9.16 -20.82
CA VAL A 482 9.00 -8.05 -20.06
C VAL A 482 10.12 -7.19 -19.45
N MET A 483 10.14 -5.89 -19.78
CA MET A 483 11.09 -4.93 -19.21
C MET A 483 10.49 -4.05 -18.10
N VAL A 484 9.15 -3.95 -18.06
CA VAL A 484 8.43 -3.10 -17.09
C VAL A 484 7.30 -3.89 -16.41
N ILE A 485 7.28 -3.85 -15.08
CA ILE A 485 6.29 -4.45 -14.19
C ILE A 485 5.55 -3.33 -13.44
N VAL A 486 4.22 -3.36 -13.47
CA VAL A 486 3.32 -2.35 -12.92
C VAL A 486 2.44 -2.98 -11.83
N MET A 487 2.71 -2.65 -10.57
CA MET A 487 2.02 -3.19 -9.40
C MET A 487 1.05 -2.16 -8.80
N THR A 488 -0.24 -2.33 -9.05
CA THR A 488 -1.31 -1.39 -8.60
C THR A 488 -1.91 -1.78 -7.23
N THR A 489 -1.13 -2.38 -6.33
CA THR A 489 -1.60 -2.89 -5.03
C THR A 489 -0.46 -2.95 -4.02
N ARG A 490 -0.75 -2.82 -2.73
CA ARG A 490 0.19 -3.17 -1.66
C ARG A 490 0.14 -4.68 -1.44
N ALA A 491 1.24 -5.32 -1.01
CA ALA A 491 1.25 -6.78 -0.79
C ALA A 491 0.14 -7.23 0.20
N VAL A 492 -0.13 -6.42 1.22
CA VAL A 492 -1.23 -6.59 2.17
C VAL A 492 -2.04 -5.29 2.26
N GLU A 493 -3.36 -5.40 2.08
CA GLU A 493 -4.33 -4.29 2.21
C GLU A 493 -5.40 -4.70 3.24
N ARG A 494 -5.64 -3.85 4.25
CA ARG A 494 -6.49 -4.16 5.43
C ARG A 494 -6.26 -5.54 6.09
N GLY A 495 -5.02 -6.03 6.08
CA GLY A 495 -4.68 -7.35 6.63
C GLY A 495 -5.09 -8.55 5.75
N ARG A 496 -5.57 -8.30 4.52
CA ARG A 496 -5.77 -9.35 3.50
C ARG A 496 -4.58 -9.34 2.54
N VAL A 497 -3.97 -10.50 2.31
CA VAL A 497 -2.88 -10.64 1.32
C VAL A 497 -3.45 -10.45 -0.08
N LYS A 498 -2.98 -9.40 -0.75
CA LYS A 498 -3.36 -9.07 -2.14
C LYS A 498 -2.37 -9.63 -3.14
N CYS A 499 -1.09 -9.64 -2.79
CA CYS A 499 0.03 -10.12 -3.59
C CYS A 499 1.10 -10.69 -2.63
N GLY A 500 1.84 -11.72 -3.06
CA GLY A 500 3.04 -12.14 -2.33
C GLY A 500 4.20 -11.16 -2.55
N GLN A 501 5.17 -11.17 -1.64
CA GLN A 501 6.46 -10.52 -1.88
C GLN A 501 7.27 -11.44 -2.80
N TYR A 502 7.37 -11.10 -4.08
CA TYR A 502 8.03 -11.91 -5.13
C TYR A 502 9.36 -11.31 -5.60
N TRP A 503 9.79 -10.21 -4.97
CA TRP A 503 11.00 -9.46 -5.30
C TRP A 503 11.63 -8.91 -4.00
N PRO A 504 12.96 -8.78 -3.93
CA PRO A 504 13.65 -8.22 -2.77
C PRO A 504 13.20 -6.78 -2.45
N PRO A 505 12.66 -6.50 -1.24
CA PRO A 505 12.06 -5.22 -0.89
C PRO A 505 13.04 -4.15 -0.37
N GLU A 506 14.31 -4.49 -0.16
CA GLU A 506 15.37 -3.58 0.32
C GLU A 506 16.48 -3.54 -0.75
N GLU A 507 17.16 -2.39 -0.93
CA GLU A 507 18.31 -2.27 -1.86
C GLU A 507 19.45 -3.20 -1.44
N ASP A 508 20.25 -3.64 -2.42
CA ASP A 508 21.24 -4.73 -2.33
C ASP A 508 20.66 -6.10 -1.90
N GLY A 509 19.34 -6.20 -1.69
CA GLY A 509 18.66 -7.45 -1.38
C GLY A 509 18.53 -8.36 -2.61
N GLU A 510 18.68 -9.66 -2.39
CA GLU A 510 18.49 -10.70 -3.41
C GLU A 510 17.44 -11.75 -3.00
N GLU A 511 16.72 -12.29 -3.99
CA GLU A 511 15.87 -13.47 -3.83
C GLU A 511 16.06 -14.41 -5.04
N GLN A 512 16.14 -15.73 -4.80
CA GLN A 512 16.15 -16.72 -5.88
C GLN A 512 14.81 -17.47 -5.94
N HIS A 513 14.20 -17.47 -7.14
CA HIS A 513 12.95 -18.18 -7.45
C HIS A 513 13.19 -19.10 -8.65
N GLU A 514 13.31 -20.41 -8.40
CA GLU A 514 13.70 -21.42 -9.39
C GLU A 514 15.05 -21.07 -10.07
N ASP A 515 15.07 -20.90 -11.39
CA ASP A 515 16.26 -20.58 -12.19
C ASP A 515 16.56 -19.07 -12.25
N PHE A 516 15.83 -18.25 -11.50
CA PHE A 516 15.91 -16.79 -11.57
C PHE A 516 16.44 -16.22 -10.25
N LEU A 517 17.57 -15.53 -10.33
CA LEU A 517 18.07 -14.67 -9.26
C LEU A 517 17.64 -13.23 -9.55
N ILE A 518 16.94 -12.62 -8.58
CA ILE A 518 16.45 -11.25 -8.64
C ILE A 518 17.24 -10.45 -7.60
N ILE A 519 17.89 -9.37 -8.02
CA ILE A 519 18.62 -8.46 -7.13
C ILE A 519 18.02 -7.06 -7.24
N ASN A 520 17.70 -6.42 -6.10
CA ASN A 520 17.28 -5.02 -6.06
C ASN A 520 18.51 -4.11 -6.09
N THR A 521 18.73 -3.45 -7.22
CA THR A 521 19.94 -2.64 -7.47
C THR A 521 19.77 -1.15 -7.17
N ARG A 522 18.53 -0.68 -7.01
CA ARG A 522 18.16 0.72 -6.70
C ARG A 522 16.67 0.81 -6.40
N MET A 523 16.27 1.68 -5.48
CA MET A 523 14.88 2.08 -5.28
C MET A 523 14.73 3.61 -5.17
N GLU A 524 13.74 4.16 -5.88
CA GLU A 524 13.24 5.53 -5.69
C GLU A 524 11.83 5.49 -5.13
N VAL A 525 11.59 6.22 -4.03
CA VAL A 525 10.28 6.30 -3.38
C VAL A 525 9.75 7.72 -3.53
N TYR A 526 8.66 7.86 -4.28
CA TYR A 526 7.90 9.08 -4.47
C TYR A 526 6.72 9.12 -3.48
N GLN A 527 5.92 10.20 -3.50
CA GLN A 527 4.78 10.35 -2.58
C GLN A 527 3.75 9.22 -2.76
N ASP A 528 3.38 8.93 -4.02
CA ASP A 528 2.24 8.07 -4.34
C ASP A 528 2.64 6.71 -4.93
N TYR A 529 3.91 6.56 -5.35
CA TYR A 529 4.45 5.34 -5.95
C TYR A 529 5.95 5.15 -5.63
N SER A 530 6.48 3.97 -5.95
CA SER A 530 7.93 3.71 -5.96
C SER A 530 8.37 3.05 -7.27
N VAL A 531 9.64 3.26 -7.62
CA VAL A 531 10.32 2.62 -8.77
C VAL A 531 11.50 1.84 -8.24
N THR A 532 11.62 0.58 -8.64
CA THR A 532 12.70 -0.33 -8.23
C THR A 532 13.38 -0.87 -9.48
N TRP A 533 14.71 -0.84 -9.52
CA TRP A 533 15.50 -1.42 -10.61
C TRP A 533 15.95 -2.81 -10.18
N LEU A 534 15.34 -3.83 -10.78
CA LEU A 534 15.65 -5.23 -10.50
C LEU A 534 16.60 -5.77 -11.58
N PHE A 535 17.70 -6.37 -11.16
CA PHE A 535 18.57 -7.16 -12.03
C PHE A 535 18.10 -8.62 -11.98
N LEU A 536 17.67 -9.14 -13.13
CA LEU A 536 17.14 -10.48 -13.30
C LEU A 536 18.17 -11.34 -14.06
N LEU A 537 18.78 -12.30 -13.36
CA LEU A 537 19.73 -13.27 -13.91
C LEU A 537 19.05 -14.63 -14.10
N ASN A 538 19.12 -15.18 -15.30
CA ASN A 538 18.73 -16.56 -15.58
C ASN A 538 19.93 -17.49 -15.34
N SER A 539 19.90 -18.30 -14.29
CA SER A 539 21.02 -19.17 -13.90
C SER A 539 21.24 -20.37 -14.83
N LYS A 540 20.34 -20.64 -15.77
CA LYS A 540 20.50 -21.69 -16.80
C LYS A 540 21.22 -21.19 -18.06
N THR A 541 20.97 -19.95 -18.49
CA THR A 541 21.63 -19.36 -19.66
C THR A 541 22.80 -18.44 -19.30
N ASN A 542 22.89 -18.00 -18.03
CA ASN A 542 23.79 -16.97 -17.53
C ASN A 542 23.62 -15.61 -18.25
N GLU A 543 22.45 -15.39 -18.86
CA GLU A 543 22.02 -14.11 -19.41
C GLU A 543 21.32 -13.30 -18.30
N SER A 544 21.38 -11.97 -18.39
CA SER A 544 20.73 -11.08 -17.44
C SER A 544 20.02 -9.91 -18.12
N ARG A 545 19.03 -9.33 -17.43
CA ARG A 545 18.24 -8.19 -17.89
C ARG A 545 17.95 -7.23 -16.73
N GLN A 546 17.80 -5.95 -17.04
CA GLN A 546 17.34 -4.94 -16.09
C GLN A 546 15.83 -4.75 -16.25
N ILE A 547 15.11 -4.78 -15.13
CA ILE A 547 13.65 -4.73 -15.08
C ILE A 547 13.23 -3.54 -14.22
N TYR A 548 12.33 -2.70 -14.75
CA TYR A 548 11.67 -1.64 -14.01
C TYR A 548 10.46 -2.20 -13.26
N HIS A 549 10.43 -2.10 -11.94
CA HIS A 549 9.27 -2.45 -11.11
C HIS A 549 8.66 -1.20 -10.48
N LEU A 550 7.48 -0.80 -10.94
CA LEU A 550 6.77 0.40 -10.50
C LEU A 550 5.56 0.00 -9.66
N GLN A 551 5.54 0.39 -8.38
CA GLN A 551 4.44 0.11 -7.46
C GLN A 551 3.64 1.39 -7.15
N PHE A 552 2.37 1.44 -7.56
CA PHE A 552 1.44 2.50 -7.15
C PHE A 552 0.89 2.18 -5.76
N THR A 553 1.12 3.07 -4.80
CA THR A 553 0.83 2.83 -3.38
C THR A 553 -0.39 3.61 -2.87
N SER A 554 -0.79 4.69 -3.53
CA SER A 554 -1.89 5.58 -3.09
C SER A 554 -3.29 5.20 -3.58
N TRP A 555 -3.46 4.06 -4.26
CA TRP A 555 -4.83 3.58 -4.52
C TRP A 555 -5.53 3.25 -3.19
N PRO A 556 -6.68 3.87 -2.87
CA PRO A 556 -7.35 3.64 -1.59
C PRO A 556 -7.88 2.21 -1.41
N ASP A 557 -7.92 1.74 -0.17
CA ASP A 557 -8.43 0.41 0.16
C ASP A 557 -9.97 0.26 -0.09
N TYR A 558 -10.72 1.37 -0.22
CA TYR A 558 -12.11 1.41 -0.74
C TYR A 558 -12.15 2.29 -2.00
N GLY A 559 -12.97 1.89 -2.99
CA GLY A 559 -13.26 2.72 -4.17
C GLY A 559 -12.04 3.00 -5.07
N THR A 560 -11.99 4.23 -5.55
CA THR A 560 -10.99 4.81 -6.46
C THR A 560 -10.36 6.04 -5.82
N PRO A 561 -9.21 6.54 -6.31
CA PRO A 561 -8.73 7.88 -5.97
C PRO A 561 -9.80 8.95 -6.22
N SER A 562 -9.78 10.03 -5.44
CA SER A 562 -10.70 11.17 -5.58
C SER A 562 -10.25 12.20 -6.63
N SER A 563 -9.02 12.08 -7.11
CA SER A 563 -8.44 12.78 -8.26
C SER A 563 -7.50 11.79 -8.95
N ALA A 564 -7.41 11.87 -10.27
CA ALA A 564 -6.57 11.02 -11.10
C ALA A 564 -5.11 11.50 -11.20
N ALA A 565 -4.78 12.76 -10.86
CA ALA A 565 -3.46 13.36 -11.02
C ALA A 565 -2.28 12.43 -10.63
N ALA A 566 -2.24 11.89 -9.41
CA ALA A 566 -1.17 10.99 -8.97
C ALA A 566 -1.13 9.63 -9.71
N PHE A 567 -2.28 9.17 -10.23
CA PHE A 567 -2.40 7.96 -11.04
C PHE A 567 -2.00 8.22 -12.50
N LEU A 568 -2.25 9.42 -13.03
CA LEU A 568 -1.78 9.89 -14.33
C LEU A 568 -0.26 10.09 -14.33
N GLU A 569 0.31 10.75 -13.30
CA GLU A 569 1.76 10.88 -13.11
C GLU A 569 2.44 9.51 -13.10
N PHE A 570 1.89 8.55 -12.35
CA PHE A 570 2.36 7.16 -12.33
C PHE A 570 2.28 6.50 -13.72
N LEU A 571 1.19 6.69 -14.47
CA LEU A 571 1.01 6.17 -15.82
C LEU A 571 2.05 6.76 -16.79
N PHE A 572 2.30 8.07 -16.74
CA PHE A 572 3.32 8.72 -17.56
C PHE A 572 4.74 8.29 -17.15
N LYS A 573 5.02 8.06 -15.86
CA LYS A 573 6.29 7.46 -15.40
C LYS A 573 6.47 6.02 -15.91
N VAL A 574 5.41 5.21 -15.97
CA VAL A 574 5.43 3.88 -16.61
C VAL A 574 5.72 4.00 -18.11
N ARG A 575 5.08 4.94 -18.84
CA ARG A 575 5.38 5.18 -20.26
C ARG A 575 6.87 5.52 -20.47
N ALA A 576 7.42 6.43 -19.66
CA ALA A 576 8.81 6.85 -19.76
C ALA A 576 9.80 5.69 -19.48
N CYS A 577 9.57 4.89 -18.43
CA CYS A 577 10.42 3.72 -18.15
C CYS A 577 10.35 2.64 -19.25
N GLN A 578 9.20 2.47 -19.90
CA GLN A 578 9.10 1.59 -21.08
C GLN A 578 9.88 2.17 -22.27
N GLU A 579 9.73 3.46 -22.58
CA GLU A 579 10.44 4.12 -23.69
C GLU A 579 11.97 4.07 -23.51
N GLU A 580 12.45 4.29 -22.29
CA GLU A 580 13.86 4.15 -21.92
C GLU A 580 14.36 2.71 -22.09
N ALA A 581 13.61 1.73 -21.55
CA ALA A 581 13.97 0.32 -21.66
C ALA A 581 13.98 -0.17 -23.12
N VAL A 582 13.02 0.25 -23.95
CA VAL A 582 12.95 -0.09 -25.38
C VAL A 582 14.09 0.55 -26.16
N SER A 583 14.43 1.82 -25.86
CA SER A 583 15.59 2.50 -26.44
C SER A 583 16.89 1.76 -26.14
N SER A 584 17.00 1.10 -24.98
CA SER A 584 18.18 0.31 -24.61
C SER A 584 18.34 -1.00 -25.39
N LEU A 585 17.27 -1.54 -25.99
CA LEU A 585 17.32 -2.72 -26.87
C LEU A 585 17.92 -2.41 -28.26
N GLY A 586 18.01 -1.13 -28.63
CA GLY A 586 18.62 -0.68 -29.87
C GLY A 586 18.01 -1.29 -31.14
N SER A 587 18.85 -1.46 -32.17
CA SER A 587 18.44 -1.98 -33.49
C SER A 587 18.22 -3.49 -33.54
N GLU A 588 18.47 -4.23 -32.46
CA GLU A 588 18.25 -5.68 -32.41
C GLU A 588 16.78 -6.03 -32.16
N TRP A 589 16.02 -5.12 -31.53
CA TRP A 589 14.58 -5.29 -31.31
C TRP A 589 13.78 -5.26 -32.63
N GLN A 590 13.22 -6.41 -33.00
CA GLN A 590 12.35 -6.57 -34.19
C GLN A 590 10.85 -6.62 -33.85
N GLY A 591 10.47 -6.41 -32.60
CA GLY A 591 9.08 -6.37 -32.17
C GLY A 591 8.41 -5.01 -32.41
N HIS A 592 7.25 -4.80 -31.79
CA HIS A 592 6.51 -3.54 -31.92
C HIS A 592 7.35 -2.33 -31.42
N PRO A 593 7.30 -1.15 -32.06
CA PRO A 593 8.14 0.00 -31.67
C PRO A 593 7.88 0.57 -30.26
N LEU A 594 6.77 0.19 -29.61
CA LEU A 594 6.52 0.50 -28.19
C LEU A 594 7.05 -0.58 -27.22
N GLY A 595 7.79 -1.57 -27.72
CA GLY A 595 8.50 -2.56 -26.92
C GLY A 595 7.79 -3.89 -26.68
N PRO A 596 8.40 -4.75 -25.84
CA PRO A 596 7.78 -5.96 -25.33
C PRO A 596 6.62 -5.63 -24.35
N PRO A 597 5.77 -6.62 -24.00
CA PRO A 597 4.59 -6.39 -23.17
C PRO A 597 4.91 -5.79 -21.79
N VAL A 598 4.16 -4.77 -21.39
CA VAL A 598 4.20 -4.23 -20.02
C VAL A 598 3.36 -5.15 -19.12
N LEU A 599 3.96 -5.74 -18.10
CA LEU A 599 3.24 -6.62 -17.17
C LEU A 599 2.50 -5.77 -16.14
N VAL A 600 1.16 -5.77 -16.18
CA VAL A 600 0.32 -5.02 -15.25
C VAL A 600 -0.43 -5.97 -14.32
N HIS A 601 -0.27 -5.79 -13.01
CA HIS A 601 -0.98 -6.60 -12.02
C HIS A 601 -1.58 -5.76 -10.88
N CYS A 602 -2.57 -6.37 -10.24
CA CYS A 602 -3.13 -5.91 -8.97
C CYS A 602 -3.19 -7.11 -8.03
N SER A 603 -4.31 -7.36 -7.37
CA SER A 603 -4.54 -8.60 -6.66
C SER A 603 -5.08 -9.71 -7.55
N ALA A 604 -6.13 -9.43 -8.34
CA ALA A 604 -6.80 -10.41 -9.20
C ALA A 604 -6.51 -10.23 -10.71
N GLY A 605 -5.77 -9.18 -11.08
CA GLY A 605 -5.47 -8.88 -12.49
C GLY A 605 -6.68 -8.48 -13.33
N ILE A 606 -7.67 -7.79 -12.73
CA ILE A 606 -8.90 -7.37 -13.42
C ILE A 606 -9.38 -5.96 -13.05
N GLY A 607 -9.41 -5.59 -11.77
CA GLY A 607 -9.95 -4.29 -11.30
C GLY A 607 -9.02 -3.11 -11.64
N ARG A 608 -8.12 -2.77 -10.72
CA ARG A 608 -7.15 -1.67 -10.90
C ARG A 608 -6.26 -1.84 -12.14
N THR A 609 -5.91 -3.10 -12.46
CA THR A 609 -5.23 -3.47 -13.72
C THR A 609 -6.03 -3.08 -14.95
N GLY A 610 -7.33 -3.37 -14.97
CA GLY A 610 -8.21 -2.97 -16.06
C GLY A 610 -8.32 -1.45 -16.17
N THR A 611 -8.39 -0.72 -15.05
CA THR A 611 -8.41 0.75 -15.07
C THR A 611 -7.13 1.32 -15.66
N PHE A 612 -5.95 0.84 -15.22
CA PHE A 612 -4.65 1.27 -15.78
C PHE A 612 -4.59 1.09 -17.30
N ILE A 613 -4.94 -0.10 -17.79
CA ILE A 613 -4.92 -0.42 -19.22
C ILE A 613 -5.98 0.40 -19.98
N THR A 614 -7.19 0.55 -19.44
CA THR A 614 -8.27 1.36 -20.04
C THR A 614 -7.83 2.82 -20.21
N THR A 615 -7.22 3.40 -19.17
CA THR A 615 -6.72 4.78 -19.23
C THR A 615 -5.57 4.92 -20.22
N ASP A 616 -4.56 4.05 -20.22
CA ASP A 616 -3.42 4.18 -21.16
C ASP A 616 -3.87 4.04 -22.63
N ILE A 617 -4.77 3.10 -22.94
CA ILE A 617 -5.33 2.93 -24.29
C ILE A 617 -6.15 4.15 -24.70
N SER A 618 -7.00 4.67 -23.81
CA SER A 618 -7.84 5.84 -24.10
C SER A 618 -6.99 7.09 -24.30
N LEU A 619 -5.96 7.30 -23.47
CA LEU A 619 -4.99 8.38 -23.65
C LEU A 619 -4.24 8.24 -24.98
N ARG A 620 -3.71 7.06 -25.34
CA ARG A 620 -3.04 6.87 -26.64
C ARG A 620 -3.95 7.13 -27.85
N ARG A 621 -5.25 6.83 -27.74
CA ARG A 621 -6.24 7.15 -28.78
C ARG A 621 -6.47 8.66 -28.87
N LEU A 622 -6.58 9.33 -27.73
CA LEU A 622 -6.68 10.79 -27.64
C LEU A 622 -5.43 11.46 -28.24
N ASP A 623 -4.23 11.03 -27.82
CA ASP A 623 -2.92 11.48 -28.33
C ASP A 623 -2.84 11.44 -29.88
N HIS A 624 -3.44 10.41 -30.51
CA HIS A 624 -3.35 10.16 -31.95
C HIS A 624 -4.48 10.78 -32.79
N ILE A 625 -5.74 10.58 -32.39
CA ILE A 625 -6.93 10.97 -33.19
C ILE A 625 -7.90 11.88 -32.44
N GLN A 626 -7.54 12.36 -31.25
CA GLN A 626 -8.30 13.31 -30.43
C GLN A 626 -9.71 12.83 -30.00
N THR A 627 -9.95 11.52 -30.01
CA THR A 627 -11.19 10.91 -29.48
C THR A 627 -10.94 9.76 -28.51
N VAL A 628 -11.93 9.44 -27.68
CA VAL A 628 -11.96 8.25 -26.82
C VAL A 628 -13.29 7.49 -26.96
N ASN A 629 -13.23 6.17 -26.78
CA ASN A 629 -14.40 5.34 -26.50
C ASN A 629 -14.08 4.43 -25.32
N ILE A 630 -14.41 4.87 -24.11
CA ILE A 630 -14.12 4.15 -22.87
C ILE A 630 -14.96 2.86 -22.78
N ARG A 631 -16.22 2.92 -23.21
CA ARG A 631 -17.16 1.78 -23.24
C ARG A 631 -16.59 0.61 -24.03
N ASP A 632 -16.28 0.81 -25.29
CA ASP A 632 -15.78 -0.27 -26.14
C ASP A 632 -14.32 -0.61 -25.85
N THR A 633 -13.51 0.32 -25.33
CA THR A 633 -12.18 -0.01 -24.79
C THR A 633 -12.30 -1.04 -23.65
N VAL A 634 -13.21 -0.84 -22.70
CA VAL A 634 -13.44 -1.81 -21.61
C VAL A 634 -14.00 -3.12 -22.14
N ARG A 635 -14.94 -3.12 -23.10
CA ARG A 635 -15.47 -4.35 -23.71
C ARG A 635 -14.41 -5.15 -24.47
N ARG A 636 -13.55 -4.48 -25.25
CA ARG A 636 -12.40 -5.07 -25.96
C ARG A 636 -11.41 -5.69 -24.97
N ILE A 637 -10.97 -4.97 -23.94
CA ILE A 637 -10.12 -5.52 -22.86
C ILE A 637 -10.77 -6.75 -22.22
N ARG A 638 -12.09 -6.73 -21.95
CA ARG A 638 -12.82 -7.86 -21.35
C ARG A 638 -12.91 -9.10 -22.24
N SER A 639 -12.74 -8.97 -23.56
CA SER A 639 -12.63 -10.11 -24.48
C SER A 639 -11.28 -10.84 -24.42
N GLN A 640 -10.25 -10.18 -23.86
CA GLN A 640 -8.88 -10.71 -23.74
C GLN A 640 -8.51 -11.02 -22.29
N ARG A 641 -8.90 -10.18 -21.32
CA ARG A 641 -8.87 -10.46 -19.88
C ARG A 641 -10.29 -10.33 -19.32
N ALA A 642 -10.98 -11.46 -19.18
CA ALA A 642 -12.33 -11.51 -18.63
C ALA A 642 -12.45 -10.75 -17.29
N PHE A 643 -13.64 -10.16 -17.08
CA PHE A 643 -14.00 -9.43 -15.85
C PHE A 643 -13.18 -8.17 -15.54
N SER A 644 -12.33 -7.70 -16.47
CA SER A 644 -11.63 -6.42 -16.35
C SER A 644 -12.59 -5.24 -16.13
N ILE A 645 -12.17 -4.29 -15.28
CA ILE A 645 -13.03 -3.37 -14.52
C ILE A 645 -14.04 -4.15 -13.66
N GLN A 646 -13.81 -4.16 -12.33
CA GLN A 646 -14.52 -5.04 -11.39
C GLN A 646 -15.67 -4.33 -10.64
N MET A 647 -15.53 -3.03 -10.41
CA MET A 647 -16.47 -2.18 -9.66
C MET A 647 -16.97 -1.01 -10.51
N PRO A 648 -18.22 -0.53 -10.33
CA PRO A 648 -18.75 0.59 -11.12
C PRO A 648 -17.92 1.87 -10.95
N ASP A 649 -17.43 2.17 -9.75
CA ASP A 649 -16.56 3.34 -9.50
C ASP A 649 -15.27 3.30 -10.34
N GLN A 650 -14.74 2.11 -10.66
CA GLN A 650 -13.56 1.97 -11.53
C GLN A 650 -13.86 2.36 -12.98
N TYR A 651 -15.12 2.24 -13.43
CA TYR A 651 -15.56 2.68 -14.76
C TYR A 651 -15.80 4.19 -14.79
N VAL A 652 -16.44 4.72 -13.75
CA VAL A 652 -16.63 6.17 -13.54
C VAL A 652 -15.28 6.89 -13.46
N PHE A 653 -14.31 6.35 -12.72
CA PHE A 653 -12.97 6.90 -12.61
C PHE A 653 -12.20 6.88 -13.95
N CYS A 654 -12.45 5.92 -14.86
CA CYS A 654 -11.87 5.99 -16.20
C CYS A 654 -12.32 7.25 -16.96
N HIS A 655 -13.57 7.71 -16.78
CA HIS A 655 -14.07 8.94 -17.41
C HIS A 655 -13.39 10.17 -16.80
N PHE A 656 -13.39 10.27 -15.47
CA PHE A 656 -12.73 11.37 -14.78
C PHE A 656 -11.23 11.46 -15.07
N ALA A 657 -10.51 10.34 -15.15
CA ALA A 657 -9.07 10.36 -15.43
C ALA A 657 -8.72 10.93 -16.81
N ILE A 658 -9.58 10.74 -17.83
CA ILE A 658 -9.37 11.32 -19.16
C ILE A 658 -9.74 12.82 -19.18
N ILE A 659 -10.83 13.21 -18.50
CA ILE A 659 -11.21 14.62 -18.41
C ILE A 659 -10.21 15.42 -17.58
N GLU A 660 -9.75 14.90 -16.44
CA GLU A 660 -8.77 15.55 -15.57
C GLU A 660 -7.42 15.73 -16.29
N HIS A 661 -7.01 14.78 -17.15
CA HIS A 661 -5.88 14.98 -18.05
C HIS A 661 -6.15 16.11 -19.06
N GLY A 662 -7.31 16.12 -19.71
CA GLY A 662 -7.71 17.20 -20.63
C GLY A 662 -7.76 18.59 -19.97
N MET A 663 -8.08 18.67 -18.68
CA MET A 663 -8.00 19.87 -17.86
C MET A 663 -6.53 20.26 -17.55
N CYS A 664 -5.68 19.29 -17.20
CA CYS A 664 -4.25 19.55 -16.95
C CYS A 664 -3.49 20.06 -18.20
N GLU A 665 -3.82 19.55 -19.38
CA GLU A 665 -3.27 20.04 -20.67
C GLU A 665 -3.92 21.36 -21.15
N GLY A 666 -4.93 21.87 -20.43
CA GLY A 666 -5.64 23.10 -20.79
C GLY A 666 -6.51 23.00 -22.05
N VAL A 667 -6.83 21.78 -22.49
CA VAL A 667 -7.75 21.53 -23.61
C VAL A 667 -9.21 21.70 -23.17
N VAL A 668 -9.51 21.31 -21.92
CA VAL A 668 -10.80 21.50 -21.26
C VAL A 668 -10.64 22.56 -20.16
N GLY A 669 -11.62 23.45 -20.00
CA GLY A 669 -11.67 24.37 -18.86
C GLY A 669 -12.08 23.71 -17.54
N ASP A 670 -12.12 24.47 -16.44
CA ASP A 670 -12.55 23.93 -15.14
C ASP A 670 -13.98 23.36 -15.18
N VAL A 671 -14.09 22.04 -15.01
CA VAL A 671 -15.36 21.33 -15.07
C VAL A 671 -16.01 21.26 -13.69
N ASP A 672 -17.05 22.08 -13.47
CA ASP A 672 -17.93 21.90 -12.31
C ASP A 672 -18.67 20.55 -12.37
N TRP A 673 -18.62 19.82 -11.26
CA TRP A 673 -19.22 18.50 -11.03
C TRP A 673 -20.32 18.51 -9.95
N THR A 674 -20.74 19.70 -9.51
CA THR A 674 -21.87 19.88 -8.58
C THR A 674 -23.12 19.18 -9.13
N GLY A 675 -23.68 18.23 -8.39
CA GLY A 675 -24.81 17.41 -8.85
C GLY A 675 -24.45 16.26 -9.81
N PHE A 676 -23.20 15.79 -9.82
CA PHE A 676 -22.84 14.51 -10.48
C PHE A 676 -23.22 13.27 -9.65
N ASP A 677 -23.20 13.41 -8.32
CA ASP A 677 -23.34 12.32 -7.34
C ASP A 677 -24.78 12.11 -6.83
N ASP A 678 -25.79 12.75 -7.45
CA ASP A 678 -27.23 12.74 -7.10
C ASP A 678 -27.65 11.65 -6.11
N SER A 679 -27.83 12.03 -4.85
CA SER A 679 -28.30 11.13 -3.79
C SER A 679 -29.74 10.66 -4.04
N ASP A 680 -30.11 9.51 -3.46
CA ASP A 680 -31.44 8.88 -3.54
C ASP A 680 -32.62 9.72 -2.95
N SER A 681 -32.41 11.02 -2.74
CA SER A 681 -33.31 11.99 -2.11
C SER A 681 -34.49 12.45 -2.97
N GLU A 682 -34.56 12.08 -4.26
CA GLU A 682 -35.72 12.34 -5.12
C GLU A 682 -36.74 11.18 -5.16
N MET A 683 -36.51 10.11 -4.39
CA MET A 683 -37.41 8.93 -4.31
C MET A 683 -38.39 9.02 -3.12
N SER A 684 -38.93 10.21 -2.84
CA SER A 684 -39.91 10.43 -1.75
C SER A 684 -40.99 11.47 -2.10
N ASP A 685 -41.78 11.19 -3.13
CA ASP A 685 -43.11 11.74 -3.41
C ASP A 685 -44.00 10.63 -4.05
#